data_AF-A0A6L9G6H7-F1
#
_entry.id   AF-A0A6L9G6H7-F1
#
_cell.length_a   1.000
_cell.length_b   1.000
_cell.length_c   1.000
_cell.angle_alpha   90.00
_cell.angle_beta   90.00
_cell.angle_gamma   90.00
#
_symmetry.space_group_name_H-M   'P 1'
#
loop_
_entity.id
_entity.type
_entity.pdbx_description
1 polymer ?
#
loop_
_entity_poly.entity_id
_entity_poly.type
_entity_poly.pdbx_seq_one_letter_code
_entity_poly.pdbx_strand_id
1 'polypeptide(L)'
;MAEYLAPGVYVEEIPSANKPIQAASTSTAAMVGMAERGPVGRPELVTSLGAYNRLFGGRLNPEDYADGKGLLPFAADGFFANGGSRLYVVRVVGKHCRHAQADCLVPTASAGHTVLRAPAGTGRSTLVVAATADLAVGDRVLVGGEHREVATIGLLPAEPVQVLHAALRNAWPVGTVVTLQEFAALDPVLDAGADAGSMTLSMDSATGLAAGLDLRLTSTDTTTSELVHVESLSDTTVTLRTALAHAYPAGSTVESVKDSSDADSSTALAAHAFAGLNPGLLELDEPSLGTVDAVLRLGAEPGSELVRVDAVCPVISLDEPLRFTHDTASEVEQVDTAFTVHARWPGAWGDKLRVTLRPAAVASTVLRQDAVSGQEIIEVDNALGIFPGTVLVFSTPGAEPGADTELAVRPVAAVQRDTGSVILAGALAGTLPAGTLVTSREFTLQVDLMEGTQATLSETFANLSLVETHPRFVQKIIGGWETVIPPDDDPLIEGGRPMEAGGSELIRVQVPGTTASTAAAVAGLSQSLGGGSDDAAGVTADTLIGTAAVDPGLRTGIQALENEPTLSLVAVPGITDVAVQQALVAHCEKMRYRFAVLDVPAGARLNDARAHRQNFDSTRAAIYYPDITVANPFTPGAMLAVPPSGHVLGVYARTDTTRGVHKAPANEVVVGALGLTAALTKGEQDILNPINLNVLRDFRSANRGIRVYGARVATSDPEFRYVNVRRLLLFIEQSLDTGLQWAVFEPNDTPLWNSVKQSATGFLDTVWRSGALEGTKQSEAFFVNIGYNLTMTQADIDNGLLVVEIGVAPVKPAEFVIVRISQKTREATA
;
A
#
# COMPACT_ATOMS: atom_id res chain seq x y z
N MET A 1 -48.35 43.28 -15.05
CA MET A 1 -48.32 44.21 -16.19
C MET A 1 -47.95 45.57 -15.63
N ALA A 2 -46.82 46.15 -16.01
CA ALA A 2 -46.43 47.47 -15.50
C ALA A 2 -47.38 48.53 -16.05
N GLU A 3 -47.93 49.38 -15.17
CA GLU A 3 -48.86 50.44 -15.54
C GLU A 3 -48.05 51.69 -15.92
N TYR A 4 -47.97 51.98 -17.22
CA TYR A 4 -47.22 53.14 -17.74
C TYR A 4 -48.10 54.40 -17.70
N LEU A 5 -47.83 55.27 -16.74
CA LEU A 5 -48.68 56.44 -16.41
C LEU A 5 -48.34 57.73 -17.19
N ALA A 6 -47.32 57.73 -18.06
CA ALA A 6 -46.93 58.91 -18.84
C ALA A 6 -46.37 58.57 -20.24
N PRO A 7 -46.46 59.46 -21.25
CA PRO A 7 -45.81 59.27 -22.55
C PRO A 7 -44.27 59.39 -22.43
N GLY A 8 -43.52 58.39 -22.89
CA GLY A 8 -42.05 58.38 -22.87
C GLY A 8 -41.44 57.19 -23.64
N VAL A 9 -40.12 57.20 -23.85
CA VAL A 9 -39.38 56.04 -24.36
C VAL A 9 -38.95 55.21 -23.16
N TYR A 10 -39.47 54.00 -23.05
CA TYR A 10 -39.11 53.04 -22.01
C TYR A 10 -38.09 52.06 -22.57
N VAL A 11 -36.94 51.96 -21.91
CA VAL A 11 -35.91 50.97 -22.23
C VAL A 11 -36.05 49.84 -21.23
N GLU A 12 -36.47 48.67 -21.71
CA GLU A 12 -36.50 47.43 -20.94
C GLU A 12 -35.27 46.61 -21.33
N GLU A 13 -34.48 46.21 -20.33
CA GLU A 13 -33.39 45.25 -20.55
C GLU A 13 -34.03 43.88 -20.76
N ILE A 14 -34.16 43.47 -22.02
CA ILE A 14 -34.54 42.10 -22.37
C ILE A 14 -33.27 41.26 -22.16
N PRO A 15 -33.18 40.41 -21.12
CA PRO A 15 -32.06 39.48 -21.02
C PRO A 15 -32.00 38.66 -22.32
N SER A 16 -30.81 38.51 -22.87
CA SER A 16 -30.56 37.68 -24.06
C SER A 16 -31.22 36.30 -23.87
N ALA A 17 -32.32 36.06 -24.59
CA ALA A 17 -33.08 34.81 -24.54
C ALA A 17 -32.31 33.60 -25.08
N ASN A 18 -31.12 33.82 -25.66
CA ASN A 18 -30.30 32.76 -26.20
C ASN A 18 -29.37 32.20 -25.12
N LYS A 19 -29.81 31.15 -24.43
CA LYS A 19 -28.94 30.28 -23.62
C LYS A 19 -28.49 29.11 -24.52
N PRO A 20 -27.31 29.18 -25.16
CA PRO A 20 -26.86 28.12 -26.06
C PRO A 20 -26.58 26.82 -25.30
N ILE A 21 -26.99 25.70 -25.88
CA ILE A 21 -26.73 24.37 -25.32
C ILE A 21 -25.33 23.92 -25.72
N GLN A 22 -24.53 23.53 -24.72
CA GLN A 22 -23.21 22.95 -24.95
C GLN A 22 -23.34 21.47 -25.30
N ALA A 23 -22.58 21.04 -26.30
CA ALA A 23 -22.47 19.64 -26.72
C ALA A 23 -21.85 18.78 -25.61
N ALA A 24 -22.49 17.66 -25.27
CA ALA A 24 -21.99 16.68 -24.31
C ALA A 24 -20.74 15.94 -24.83
N SER A 25 -19.91 15.42 -23.92
CA SER A 25 -18.75 14.59 -24.26
C SER A 25 -19.19 13.22 -24.76
N THR A 26 -18.65 12.77 -25.90
CA THR A 26 -18.97 11.45 -26.49
C THR A 26 -17.83 10.43 -26.40
N SER A 27 -16.65 10.86 -25.95
CA SER A 27 -15.39 10.10 -25.97
C SER A 27 -14.78 9.81 -24.60
N THR A 28 -15.42 10.23 -23.51
CA THR A 28 -14.94 9.92 -22.15
C THR A 28 -15.26 8.47 -21.83
N ALA A 29 -14.22 7.65 -21.75
CA ALA A 29 -14.34 6.21 -21.52
C ALA A 29 -14.08 5.85 -20.06
N ALA A 30 -14.62 4.72 -19.61
CA ALA A 30 -14.20 4.05 -18.40
C ALA A 30 -13.90 2.57 -18.64
N MET A 31 -12.93 2.05 -17.90
CA MET A 31 -12.62 0.62 -17.88
C MET A 31 -12.53 0.11 -16.45
N VAL A 32 -13.02 -1.11 -16.23
CA VAL A 32 -12.93 -1.82 -14.95
C VAL A 32 -12.07 -3.06 -15.14
N GLY A 33 -11.15 -3.32 -14.22
CA GLY A 33 -10.29 -4.52 -14.27
C GLY A 33 -9.13 -4.45 -13.29
N MET A 34 -8.21 -5.42 -13.38
CA MET A 34 -7.02 -5.44 -12.52
C MET A 34 -5.91 -4.56 -13.09
N ALA A 35 -5.17 -3.90 -12.21
CA ALA A 35 -3.96 -3.14 -12.53
C ALA A 35 -2.88 -3.45 -11.49
N GLU A 36 -1.60 -3.22 -11.85
CA GLU A 36 -0.44 -3.57 -11.01
C GLU A 36 -0.48 -2.85 -9.65
N ARG A 37 -0.87 -1.57 -9.63
CA ARG A 37 -0.98 -0.77 -8.41
C ARG A 37 -2.06 0.31 -8.55
N GLY A 38 -2.17 1.18 -7.55
CA GLY A 38 -3.03 2.35 -7.59
C GLY A 38 -4.28 2.21 -6.73
N PRO A 39 -5.10 3.28 -6.66
CA PRO A 39 -6.31 3.28 -5.84
C PRO A 39 -7.29 2.19 -6.27
N VAL A 40 -7.89 1.52 -5.28
CA VAL A 40 -8.83 0.40 -5.49
C VAL A 40 -10.26 0.90 -5.40
N GLY A 41 -11.16 0.34 -6.22
CA GLY A 41 -12.60 0.53 -6.07
C GLY A 41 -13.15 1.90 -6.47
N ARG A 42 -12.28 2.88 -6.76
CA ARG A 42 -12.69 4.24 -7.15
C ARG A 42 -12.29 4.60 -8.58
N PRO A 43 -13.13 5.36 -9.32
CA PRO A 43 -12.82 5.78 -10.69
C PRO A 43 -11.78 6.90 -10.69
N GLU A 44 -10.63 6.65 -11.33
CA GLU A 44 -9.56 7.64 -11.46
C GLU A 44 -9.35 8.06 -12.91
N LEU A 45 -9.29 9.36 -13.16
CA LEU A 45 -9.08 9.91 -14.50
C LEU A 45 -7.60 9.87 -14.89
N VAL A 46 -7.31 9.22 -16.02
CA VAL A 46 -6.02 9.28 -16.70
C VAL A 46 -6.19 9.83 -18.12
N THR A 47 -5.25 10.69 -18.53
CA THR A 47 -5.32 11.42 -19.81
C THR A 47 -4.25 11.01 -20.82
N SER A 48 -3.37 10.08 -20.44
CA SER A 48 -2.37 9.48 -21.32
C SER A 48 -1.92 8.12 -20.77
N LEU A 49 -1.27 7.31 -21.61
CA LEU A 49 -0.65 6.06 -21.18
C LEU A 49 0.45 6.31 -20.13
N GLY A 50 1.20 7.41 -20.23
CA GLY A 50 2.20 7.77 -19.21
C GLY A 50 1.58 8.10 -17.85
N ALA A 51 0.41 8.76 -17.84
CA ALA A 51 -0.36 9.00 -16.61
C ALA A 51 -0.92 7.70 -16.04
N TYR A 52 -1.42 6.80 -16.90
CA TYR A 52 -1.83 5.45 -16.50
C TYR A 52 -0.68 4.70 -15.83
N ASN A 53 0.48 4.61 -16.49
CA ASN A 53 1.63 3.86 -15.95
C ASN A 53 2.14 4.41 -14.62
N ARG A 54 2.06 5.73 -14.42
CA ARG A 54 2.43 6.36 -13.15
C ARG A 54 1.51 5.90 -12.02
N LEU A 55 0.19 6.04 -12.22
CA LEU A 55 -0.81 5.79 -11.18
C LEU A 55 -1.09 4.29 -10.97
N PHE A 56 -1.24 3.54 -12.06
CA PHE A 56 -1.71 2.14 -12.08
C PHE A 56 -0.62 1.11 -12.34
N GLY A 57 0.61 1.55 -12.63
CA GLY A 57 1.74 0.67 -12.95
C GLY A 57 1.72 0.16 -14.39
N GLY A 58 2.61 -0.78 -14.67
CA GLY A 58 2.86 -1.35 -15.98
C GLY A 58 1.84 -2.41 -16.41
N ARG A 59 2.22 -3.17 -17.43
CA ARG A 59 1.42 -4.29 -17.92
C ARG A 59 1.48 -5.45 -16.93
N LEU A 60 0.37 -6.16 -16.79
CA LEU A 60 0.30 -7.41 -16.05
C LEU A 60 0.64 -8.57 -16.98
N ASN A 61 1.45 -9.51 -16.52
CA ASN A 61 1.77 -10.71 -17.30
C ASN A 61 0.54 -11.63 -17.34
N PRO A 62 -0.11 -11.86 -18.49
CA PRO A 62 -1.36 -12.63 -18.54
C PRO A 62 -1.20 -14.08 -18.08
N GLU A 63 0.01 -14.63 -18.02
CA GLU A 63 0.27 -15.95 -17.47
C GLU A 63 0.05 -16.00 -15.94
N ASP A 64 0.29 -14.89 -15.25
CA ASP A 64 0.08 -14.75 -13.80
C ASP A 64 -1.40 -14.42 -13.47
N TYR A 65 -2.18 -14.02 -14.47
CA TYR A 65 -3.57 -13.55 -14.32
C TYR A 65 -4.52 -14.26 -15.30
N ALA A 66 -5.12 -15.36 -14.83
CA ALA A 66 -6.06 -16.17 -15.61
C ALA A 66 -7.33 -15.40 -16.07
N ASP A 67 -8.03 -15.99 -17.04
CA ASP A 67 -9.36 -15.57 -17.51
C ASP A 67 -9.45 -14.10 -17.96
N GLY A 68 -8.36 -13.57 -18.51
CA GLY A 68 -8.30 -12.22 -19.07
C GLY A 68 -8.23 -11.09 -18.04
N LYS A 69 -8.14 -11.40 -16.74
CA LYS A 69 -8.10 -10.41 -15.65
C LYS A 69 -6.93 -9.42 -15.77
N GLY A 70 -5.80 -9.85 -16.34
CA GLY A 70 -4.61 -9.04 -16.56
C GLY A 70 -4.64 -8.14 -17.81
N LEU A 71 -5.75 -8.04 -18.54
CA LEU A 71 -5.79 -7.42 -19.88
C LEU A 71 -6.15 -5.93 -19.90
N LEU A 72 -6.56 -5.35 -18.75
CA LEU A 72 -6.88 -3.92 -18.62
C LEU A 72 -5.72 -2.99 -19.07
N PRO A 73 -4.44 -3.19 -18.68
CA PRO A 73 -3.35 -2.32 -19.12
C PRO A 73 -3.15 -2.32 -20.65
N PHE A 74 -3.37 -3.46 -21.31
CA PHE A 74 -3.29 -3.56 -22.77
C PHE A 74 -4.46 -2.87 -23.46
N ALA A 75 -5.64 -2.90 -22.86
CA ALA A 75 -6.81 -2.18 -23.34
C ALA A 75 -6.63 -0.66 -23.19
N ALA A 76 -6.03 -0.19 -22.10
CA ALA A 76 -5.69 1.22 -21.89
C ALA A 76 -4.67 1.72 -22.95
N ASP A 77 -3.62 0.94 -23.22
CA ASP A 77 -2.67 1.22 -24.31
C ASP A 77 -3.39 1.30 -25.67
N GLY A 78 -4.20 0.29 -25.99
CA GLY A 78 -5.02 0.27 -27.20
C GLY A 78 -5.95 1.49 -27.35
N PHE A 79 -6.54 1.95 -26.24
CA PHE A 79 -7.39 3.14 -26.21
C PHE A 79 -6.62 4.41 -26.56
N PHE A 80 -5.51 4.67 -25.87
CA PHE A 80 -4.69 5.87 -26.11
C PHE A 80 -4.02 5.83 -27.49
N ALA A 81 -3.49 4.68 -27.91
CA ALA A 81 -2.89 4.50 -29.23
C ALA A 81 -3.89 4.74 -30.38
N ASN A 82 -5.18 4.49 -30.13
CA ASN A 82 -6.22 4.71 -31.13
C ASN A 82 -6.90 6.08 -31.05
N GLY A 83 -6.41 7.01 -30.23
CA GLY A 83 -6.86 8.42 -30.19
C GLY A 83 -7.84 8.75 -29.07
N GLY A 84 -8.00 7.86 -28.09
CA GLY A 84 -8.65 8.17 -26.83
C GLY A 84 -7.82 9.16 -25.99
N SER A 85 -8.49 10.01 -25.21
CA SER A 85 -7.84 11.10 -24.45
C SER A 85 -8.27 11.21 -22.99
N ARG A 86 -9.44 10.67 -22.62
CA ARG A 86 -9.98 10.69 -21.26
C ARG A 86 -10.47 9.30 -20.90
N LEU A 87 -9.73 8.63 -20.02
CA LEU A 87 -10.05 7.29 -19.55
C LEU A 87 -10.15 7.30 -18.03
N TYR A 88 -11.30 6.92 -17.51
CA TYR A 88 -11.45 6.57 -16.10
C TYR A 88 -11.12 5.10 -15.90
N VAL A 89 -10.36 4.78 -14.86
CA VAL A 89 -10.00 3.41 -14.53
C VAL A 89 -10.51 3.10 -13.13
N VAL A 90 -11.25 2.01 -13.00
CA VAL A 90 -11.60 1.42 -11.69
C VAL A 90 -10.77 0.15 -11.54
N ARG A 91 -9.77 0.21 -10.66
CA ARG A 91 -8.96 -0.96 -10.32
C ARG A 91 -9.74 -1.88 -9.39
N VAL A 92 -9.69 -3.17 -9.69
CA VAL A 92 -10.27 -4.25 -8.88
C VAL A 92 -9.16 -5.17 -8.42
N VAL A 93 -9.26 -5.64 -7.17
CA VAL A 93 -8.37 -6.61 -6.52
C VAL A 93 -9.22 -7.67 -5.81
N GLY A 94 -8.64 -8.81 -5.46
CA GLY A 94 -9.34 -9.85 -4.70
C GLY A 94 -9.59 -9.41 -3.26
N LYS A 95 -10.54 -10.08 -2.60
CA LYS A 95 -10.98 -9.73 -1.24
C LYS A 95 -9.86 -9.87 -0.20
N HIS A 96 -8.93 -10.79 -0.42
CA HIS A 96 -7.80 -11.05 0.49
C HIS A 96 -6.50 -10.46 -0.05
N CYS A 97 -6.60 -9.34 -0.78
CA CYS A 97 -5.42 -8.60 -1.22
C CYS A 97 -4.60 -8.13 0.00
N ARG A 98 -3.29 -8.01 -0.19
CA ARG A 98 -2.34 -7.61 0.87
C ARG A 98 -1.39 -6.54 0.37
N HIS A 99 -1.07 -5.63 1.27
CA HIS A 99 0.02 -4.67 1.09
C HIS A 99 1.34 -5.37 1.39
N ALA A 100 2.36 -5.11 0.57
CA ALA A 100 3.70 -5.50 0.92
C ALA A 100 4.17 -4.64 2.10
N GLN A 101 4.91 -5.23 3.02
CA GLN A 101 5.41 -4.52 4.19
C GLN A 101 6.84 -4.94 4.55
N ALA A 102 7.52 -4.10 5.32
CA ALA A 102 8.83 -4.37 5.90
C ALA A 102 8.96 -3.63 7.24
N ASP A 103 9.42 -4.35 8.25
CA ASP A 103 9.73 -3.77 9.56
C ASP A 103 11.14 -3.15 9.52
N CYS A 104 11.23 -1.85 9.77
CA CYS A 104 12.51 -1.17 9.94
C CYS A 104 12.99 -1.36 11.37
N LEU A 105 14.13 -2.04 11.53
CA LEU A 105 14.57 -2.56 12.82
C LEU A 105 15.66 -1.71 13.47
N VAL A 106 15.82 -1.86 14.77
CA VAL A 106 16.83 -1.22 15.63
C VAL A 106 17.41 -2.22 16.64
N PRO A 107 18.71 -2.13 16.98
CA PRO A 107 19.30 -2.90 18.08
C PRO A 107 18.48 -2.80 19.38
N THR A 108 18.29 -3.93 20.05
CA THR A 108 17.60 -4.00 21.35
C THR A 108 18.50 -3.36 22.42
N ALA A 109 17.97 -2.46 23.24
CA ALA A 109 18.75 -1.88 24.35
C ALA A 109 18.91 -2.92 25.49
N SER A 110 20.15 -3.31 25.81
CA SER A 110 20.44 -4.23 26.92
C SER A 110 20.03 -3.62 28.27
N ALA A 111 19.18 -4.33 29.02
CA ALA A 111 18.72 -4.00 30.36
C ALA A 111 19.34 -4.99 31.36
N GLY A 112 20.05 -4.55 32.41
CA GLY A 112 20.41 -5.50 33.49
C GLY A 112 21.50 -5.16 34.53
N HIS A 113 22.30 -4.09 34.40
CA HIS A 113 23.40 -3.84 35.36
C HIS A 113 23.47 -2.40 35.90
N THR A 114 23.90 -2.28 37.16
CA THR A 114 24.17 -1.01 37.86
C THR A 114 25.47 -1.10 38.67
N VAL A 115 25.96 0.00 39.25
CA VAL A 115 27.22 0.02 40.02
C VAL A 115 27.07 0.71 41.38
N LEU A 116 27.86 0.31 42.38
CA LEU A 116 27.88 0.96 43.68
C LEU A 116 28.44 2.39 43.61
N ARG A 117 27.67 3.37 44.10
CA ARG A 117 28.07 4.78 44.26
C ARG A 117 28.74 5.10 45.60
N ALA A 118 28.56 4.25 46.61
CA ALA A 118 29.19 4.39 47.91
C ALA A 118 29.70 3.01 48.40
N PRO A 119 30.76 2.95 49.23
CA PRO A 119 31.24 1.68 49.73
C PRO A 119 30.19 1.04 50.65
N ALA A 120 29.91 -0.24 50.44
CA ALA A 120 28.99 -1.01 51.26
C ALA A 120 29.81 -1.88 52.21
N GLY A 121 29.89 -1.50 53.49
CA GLY A 121 30.70 -2.23 54.49
C GLY A 121 30.02 -3.51 55.00
N THR A 122 30.83 -4.45 55.47
CA THR A 122 30.36 -5.67 56.17
C THR A 122 29.35 -5.34 57.26
N GLY A 123 28.22 -6.04 57.27
CA GLY A 123 27.12 -5.85 58.22
C GLY A 123 26.11 -4.77 57.85
N ARG A 124 26.23 -4.12 56.67
CA ARG A 124 25.22 -3.15 56.19
C ARG A 124 24.11 -3.79 55.37
N SER A 125 22.88 -3.35 55.60
CA SER A 125 21.69 -3.74 54.82
C SER A 125 21.28 -2.64 53.82
N THR A 126 22.20 -1.79 53.38
CA THR A 126 21.92 -0.70 52.43
C THR A 126 22.95 -0.66 51.31
N LEU A 127 22.49 -0.68 50.06
CA LEU A 127 23.29 -0.42 48.86
C LEU A 127 23.02 1.01 48.37
N VAL A 128 24.04 1.70 47.88
CA VAL A 128 23.87 2.97 47.17
C VAL A 128 24.32 2.71 45.74
N VAL A 129 23.39 2.73 44.78
CA VAL A 129 23.64 2.30 43.39
C VAL A 129 23.52 3.46 42.39
N ALA A 130 24.00 3.30 41.16
CA ALA A 130 24.04 4.38 40.17
C ALA A 130 22.71 4.60 39.43
N ALA A 131 21.95 3.52 39.22
CA ALA A 131 20.63 3.49 38.60
C ALA A 131 19.82 2.29 39.13
N THR A 132 18.50 2.40 39.13
CA THR A 132 17.56 1.44 39.76
C THR A 132 16.29 1.23 38.93
N ALA A 133 16.23 1.79 37.72
CA ALA A 133 15.02 1.85 36.90
C ALA A 133 14.36 0.47 36.71
N ASP A 134 15.14 -0.59 36.90
CA ASP A 134 14.75 -1.99 36.67
C ASP A 134 14.85 -2.86 37.95
N LEU A 135 14.96 -2.28 39.16
CA LEU A 135 15.02 -3.02 40.43
C LEU A 135 13.70 -2.91 41.22
N ALA A 136 13.09 -4.04 41.58
CA ALA A 136 11.87 -4.16 42.37
C ALA A 136 12.11 -4.74 43.78
N VAL A 137 11.13 -4.55 44.69
CA VAL A 137 11.14 -5.22 46.00
C VAL A 137 10.97 -6.72 45.79
N GLY A 138 11.85 -7.53 46.40
CA GLY A 138 11.90 -8.98 46.21
C GLY A 138 12.96 -9.42 45.21
N ASP A 139 13.49 -8.51 44.40
CA ASP A 139 14.53 -8.82 43.44
C ASP A 139 15.82 -9.21 44.13
N ARG A 140 16.52 -10.16 43.53
CA ARG A 140 17.82 -10.64 44.00
C ARG A 140 18.89 -10.02 43.12
N VAL A 141 19.89 -9.42 43.73
CA VAL A 141 21.01 -8.77 43.05
C VAL A 141 22.32 -9.40 43.49
N LEU A 142 23.24 -9.60 42.56
CA LEU A 142 24.60 -10.02 42.82
C LEU A 142 25.47 -8.79 42.97
N VAL A 143 26.16 -8.69 44.09
CA VAL A 143 27.11 -7.62 44.38
C VAL A 143 28.50 -8.26 44.36
N GLY A 144 29.34 -7.90 43.39
CA GLY A 144 30.73 -8.37 43.37
C GLY A 144 31.36 -8.63 41.99
N GLY A 145 32.51 -9.30 42.02
CA GLY A 145 33.38 -9.63 40.88
C GLY A 145 33.99 -11.04 41.06
N GLU A 146 35.27 -11.14 41.43
CA GLU A 146 35.92 -12.44 41.78
C GLU A 146 35.34 -13.08 43.04
N HIS A 147 34.87 -12.27 43.98
CA HIS A 147 34.05 -12.72 45.10
C HIS A 147 32.64 -12.21 44.83
N ARG A 148 31.64 -13.04 45.15
CA ARG A 148 30.25 -12.84 44.74
C ARG A 148 29.32 -13.00 45.93
N GLU A 149 28.42 -12.04 46.13
CA GLU A 149 27.42 -12.08 47.19
C GLU A 149 26.04 -11.70 46.64
N VAL A 150 25.03 -12.56 46.85
CA VAL A 150 23.65 -12.24 46.48
C VAL A 150 22.94 -11.58 47.65
N ALA A 151 22.30 -10.45 47.36
CA ALA A 151 21.44 -9.73 48.28
C ALA A 151 20.02 -9.60 47.71
N THR A 152 18.99 -9.66 48.55
CA THR A 152 17.60 -9.45 48.12
C THR A 152 17.15 -8.05 48.52
N ILE A 153 16.54 -7.32 47.60
CA ILE A 153 16.00 -5.98 47.83
C ILE A 153 14.74 -6.10 48.69
N GLY A 154 14.77 -5.51 49.89
CA GLY A 154 13.66 -5.56 50.86
C GLY A 154 12.80 -4.30 50.92
N LEU A 155 13.36 -3.13 50.63
CA LEU A 155 12.59 -1.90 50.43
C LEU A 155 13.31 -1.00 49.43
N LEU A 156 12.50 -0.27 48.65
CA LEU A 156 12.91 0.80 47.75
C LEU A 156 12.62 2.18 48.37
N PRO A 157 13.41 2.69 49.34
CA PRO A 157 13.33 4.10 49.67
C PRO A 157 13.91 4.95 48.52
N ALA A 158 13.55 6.24 48.47
CA ALA A 158 13.92 7.15 47.39
C ALA A 158 15.38 7.00 46.90
N GLU A 159 15.53 7.04 45.57
CA GLU A 159 16.80 6.98 44.84
C GLU A 159 17.90 7.82 45.49
N PRO A 160 19.15 7.31 45.66
CA PRO A 160 19.75 6.08 45.10
C PRO A 160 20.02 4.95 46.13
N VAL A 161 19.28 4.88 47.23
CA VAL A 161 19.56 3.95 48.36
C VAL A 161 18.59 2.76 48.34
N GLN A 162 19.11 1.54 48.25
CA GLN A 162 18.34 0.31 48.32
C GLN A 162 18.54 -0.40 49.66
N VAL A 163 17.45 -0.81 50.30
CA VAL A 163 17.50 -1.55 51.58
C VAL A 163 17.38 -3.03 51.27
N LEU A 164 18.34 -3.80 51.75
CA LEU A 164 18.40 -5.25 51.60
C LEU A 164 17.62 -5.95 52.71
N HIS A 165 17.01 -7.09 52.38
CA HIS A 165 16.38 -8.00 53.33
C HIS A 165 17.36 -8.55 54.38
N ALA A 166 18.64 -8.67 54.05
CA ALA A 166 19.70 -9.11 54.94
C ALA A 166 20.96 -8.24 54.78
N ALA A 167 21.78 -8.18 55.83
CA ALA A 167 23.03 -7.44 55.80
C ALA A 167 24.09 -8.15 54.93
N LEU A 168 24.87 -7.34 54.19
CA LEU A 168 26.00 -7.81 53.41
C LEU A 168 27.07 -8.41 54.32
N ARG A 169 27.63 -9.52 53.89
CA ARG A 169 28.67 -10.31 54.56
C ARG A 169 30.06 -9.75 54.22
N ASN A 170 30.23 -9.16 53.04
CA ASN A 170 31.49 -8.59 52.59
C ASN A 170 31.45 -7.07 52.47
N ALA A 171 32.63 -6.45 52.50
CA ALA A 171 32.80 -5.03 52.22
C ALA A 171 33.11 -4.81 50.74
N TRP A 172 32.35 -3.94 50.07
CA TRP A 172 32.45 -3.68 48.64
C TRP A 172 32.83 -2.23 48.36
N PRO A 173 33.87 -1.96 47.54
CA PRO A 173 34.27 -0.60 47.18
C PRO A 173 33.29 0.06 46.21
N VAL A 174 33.39 1.39 46.08
CA VAL A 174 32.69 2.15 45.03
C VAL A 174 33.09 1.62 43.66
N GLY A 175 32.14 1.52 42.72
CA GLY A 175 32.34 0.98 41.39
C GLY A 175 32.16 -0.54 41.27
N THR A 176 31.88 -1.23 42.37
CA THR A 176 31.50 -2.67 42.32
C THR A 176 30.20 -2.83 41.55
N VAL A 177 30.18 -3.77 40.61
CA VAL A 177 29.02 -4.06 39.77
C VAL A 177 27.93 -4.74 40.61
N VAL A 178 26.69 -4.35 40.34
CA VAL A 178 25.48 -4.95 40.89
C VAL A 178 24.62 -5.41 39.71
N THR A 179 24.48 -6.72 39.53
CA THR A 179 23.66 -7.33 38.48
C THR A 179 22.38 -7.91 39.08
N LEU A 180 21.24 -7.73 38.41
CA LEU A 180 20.01 -8.42 38.81
C LEU A 180 20.18 -9.94 38.53
N GLN A 181 19.58 -10.80 39.33
CA GLN A 181 19.81 -12.25 39.31
C GLN A 181 18.53 -13.03 39.11
N GLU A 182 18.57 -14.00 38.20
CA GLU A 182 17.55 -15.01 38.03
C GLU A 182 18.00 -16.34 38.61
N PHE A 183 17.12 -16.99 39.36
CA PHE A 183 17.35 -18.31 39.96
C PHE A 183 16.39 -19.30 39.34
N ALA A 184 16.93 -20.37 38.77
CA ALA A 184 16.13 -21.52 38.36
C ALA A 184 16.45 -22.70 39.26
N ALA A 185 15.42 -23.30 39.84
CA ALA A 185 15.57 -24.55 40.57
C ALA A 185 16.04 -25.63 39.58
N LEU A 186 17.12 -26.32 39.91
CA LEU A 186 17.53 -27.51 39.18
C LEU A 186 16.93 -28.74 39.86
N ASP A 187 16.55 -29.73 39.06
CA ASP A 187 16.13 -31.05 39.55
C ASP A 187 17.21 -31.77 40.39
N PRO A 188 18.52 -31.72 40.06
CA PRO A 188 19.54 -32.40 40.85
C PRO A 188 19.73 -31.84 42.26
N VAL A 189 19.96 -32.76 43.20
CA VAL A 189 20.35 -32.49 44.60
C VAL A 189 21.68 -33.19 44.92
N LEU A 190 22.31 -32.80 46.04
CA LEU A 190 23.50 -33.51 46.51
C LEU A 190 23.15 -34.97 46.87
N ASP A 191 23.75 -35.94 46.17
CA ASP A 191 23.62 -37.39 46.43
C ASP A 191 24.37 -37.80 47.71
N ALA A 192 25.53 -37.18 47.94
CA ALA A 192 26.34 -37.35 49.13
C ALA A 192 26.65 -36.00 49.78
N GLY A 193 26.73 -35.98 51.11
CA GLY A 193 27.12 -34.76 51.85
C GLY A 193 28.54 -34.31 51.47
N ALA A 194 28.73 -33.01 51.35
CA ALA A 194 30.02 -32.38 51.05
C ALA A 194 30.49 -31.55 52.25
N ASP A 195 31.69 -31.82 52.75
CA ASP A 195 32.26 -31.09 53.89
C ASP A 195 32.80 -29.71 53.48
N ALA A 196 32.89 -28.80 54.46
CA ALA A 196 33.60 -27.54 54.27
C ALA A 196 35.06 -27.81 53.85
N GLY A 197 35.53 -27.13 52.81
CA GLY A 197 36.82 -27.36 52.17
C GLY A 197 36.78 -28.32 50.98
N SER A 198 35.65 -28.99 50.71
CA SER A 198 35.52 -29.84 49.52
C SER A 198 35.51 -29.00 48.24
N MET A 199 36.24 -29.46 47.22
CA MET A 199 36.21 -28.90 45.85
C MET A 199 35.42 -29.79 44.89
N THR A 200 34.79 -30.87 45.39
CA THR A 200 33.97 -31.77 44.58
C THR A 200 32.62 -31.99 45.22
N LEU A 201 31.55 -31.96 44.40
CA LEU A 201 30.19 -32.30 44.79
C LEU A 201 29.76 -33.56 44.02
N SER A 202 29.06 -34.47 44.71
CA SER A 202 28.41 -35.62 44.08
C SER A 202 26.91 -35.34 43.98
N MET A 203 26.39 -35.30 42.77
CA MET A 203 24.98 -35.02 42.47
C MET A 203 24.24 -36.32 42.17
N ASP A 204 22.92 -36.33 42.37
CA ASP A 204 22.07 -37.49 42.05
C ASP A 204 21.77 -37.62 40.54
N SER A 205 21.85 -36.49 39.82
CA SER A 205 21.77 -36.38 38.37
C SER A 205 22.70 -35.29 37.84
N ALA A 206 23.08 -35.41 36.56
CA ALA A 206 23.81 -34.38 35.82
C ALA A 206 22.88 -33.45 35.02
N THR A 207 21.56 -33.70 35.03
CA THR A 207 20.58 -32.96 34.21
C THR A 207 20.57 -31.48 34.58
N GLY A 208 20.89 -30.61 33.61
CA GLY A 208 20.90 -29.14 33.80
C GLY A 208 22.19 -28.57 34.38
N LEU A 209 23.24 -29.40 34.59
CA LEU A 209 24.56 -28.96 35.06
C LEU A 209 25.56 -28.90 33.90
N ALA A 210 26.42 -27.87 33.89
CA ALA A 210 27.50 -27.72 32.92
C ALA A 210 28.73 -27.06 33.57
N ALA A 211 29.90 -27.24 32.95
CA ALA A 211 31.09 -26.49 33.31
C ALA A 211 30.89 -25.00 33.01
N GLY A 212 31.33 -24.11 33.90
CA GLY A 212 31.14 -22.66 33.80
C GLY A 212 29.87 -22.13 34.50
N LEU A 213 28.97 -23.00 34.96
CA LEU A 213 27.74 -22.59 35.64
C LEU A 213 28.02 -22.11 37.08
N ASP A 214 27.33 -21.07 37.51
CA ASP A 214 27.25 -20.70 38.92
C ASP A 214 26.04 -21.37 39.57
N LEU A 215 26.29 -22.06 40.68
CA LEU A 215 25.29 -22.79 41.43
C LEU A 215 25.15 -22.19 42.82
N ARG A 216 23.92 -22.07 43.29
CA ARG A 216 23.63 -21.84 44.69
C ARG A 216 23.28 -23.16 45.36
N LEU A 217 24.10 -23.55 46.31
CA LEU A 217 23.79 -24.64 47.23
C LEU A 217 22.96 -24.08 48.38
N THR A 218 21.84 -24.72 48.71
CA THR A 218 21.04 -24.40 49.89
C THR A 218 20.91 -25.65 50.75
N SER A 219 21.36 -25.54 52.00
CA SER A 219 21.22 -26.59 53.01
C SER A 219 19.75 -26.94 53.24
N THR A 220 19.48 -28.18 53.63
CA THR A 220 18.13 -28.69 53.90
C THR A 220 17.39 -27.94 55.01
N ASP A 221 18.11 -27.23 55.88
CA ASP A 221 17.54 -26.35 56.92
C ASP A 221 17.28 -24.91 56.44
N THR A 222 17.62 -24.57 55.19
CA THR A 222 17.50 -23.26 54.53
C THR A 222 18.25 -22.11 55.21
N THR A 223 19.11 -22.40 56.19
CA THR A 223 19.84 -21.37 56.96
C THR A 223 21.19 -21.02 56.34
N THR A 224 21.77 -21.94 55.58
CA THR A 224 23.08 -21.82 54.98
C THR A 224 22.96 -21.98 53.47
N SER A 225 23.41 -20.97 52.74
CA SER A 225 23.51 -21.02 51.28
C SER A 225 24.78 -20.35 50.78
N GLU A 226 25.36 -20.92 49.74
CA GLU A 226 26.63 -20.49 49.18
C GLU A 226 26.62 -20.62 47.66
N LEU A 227 27.29 -19.69 46.99
CA LEU A 227 27.51 -19.70 45.55
C LEU A 227 28.82 -20.41 45.24
N VAL A 228 28.76 -21.33 44.29
CA VAL A 228 29.91 -22.11 43.84
C VAL A 228 29.96 -22.11 42.33
N HIS A 229 31.15 -21.93 41.78
CA HIS A 229 31.36 -21.95 40.34
C HIS A 229 31.84 -23.34 39.91
N VAL A 230 31.18 -23.93 38.92
CA VAL A 230 31.54 -25.23 38.37
C VAL A 230 32.73 -25.08 37.43
N GLU A 231 33.89 -25.61 37.81
CA GLU A 231 35.09 -25.63 36.97
C GLU A 231 35.02 -26.71 35.90
N SER A 232 34.51 -27.90 36.26
CA SER A 232 34.35 -29.01 35.32
C SER A 232 33.28 -29.98 35.81
N LEU A 233 32.61 -30.68 34.90
CA LEU A 233 31.65 -31.74 35.21
C LEU A 233 32.12 -33.07 34.62
N SER A 234 32.13 -34.14 35.41
CA SER A 234 32.41 -35.51 34.97
C SER A 234 31.33 -36.44 35.50
N ASP A 235 30.48 -36.97 34.61
CA ASP A 235 29.28 -37.73 34.95
C ASP A 235 28.40 -36.96 35.95
N THR A 236 28.27 -37.44 37.20
CA THR A 236 27.51 -36.79 38.28
C THR A 236 28.41 -36.08 39.30
N THR A 237 29.72 -36.00 39.05
CA THR A 237 30.68 -35.31 39.92
C THR A 237 31.00 -33.92 39.37
N VAL A 238 30.69 -32.90 40.15
CA VAL A 238 30.93 -31.48 39.86
C VAL A 238 32.21 -31.06 40.57
N THR A 239 33.22 -30.60 39.83
CA THR A 239 34.43 -29.98 40.40
C THR A 239 34.21 -28.47 40.49
N LEU A 240 34.46 -27.90 41.65
CA LEU A 240 34.30 -26.48 41.95
C LEU A 240 35.62 -25.75 41.79
N ARG A 241 35.56 -24.52 41.24
CA ARG A 241 36.72 -23.63 41.14
C ARG A 241 37.27 -23.24 42.51
N THR A 242 36.39 -23.15 43.51
CA THR A 242 36.72 -22.77 44.89
C THR A 242 36.17 -23.81 45.87
N ALA A 243 36.91 -24.05 46.94
CA ALA A 243 36.49 -24.97 47.99
C ALA A 243 35.26 -24.42 48.74
N LEU A 244 34.34 -25.31 49.14
CA LEU A 244 33.16 -24.95 49.92
C LEU A 244 33.54 -24.28 51.24
N ALA A 245 32.91 -23.17 51.59
CA ALA A 245 33.07 -22.53 52.88
C ALA A 245 32.30 -23.26 54.00
N HIS A 246 31.22 -23.99 53.66
CA HIS A 246 30.37 -24.70 54.61
C HIS A 246 30.14 -26.17 54.20
N ALA A 247 29.76 -26.99 55.18
CA ALA A 247 29.33 -28.36 54.91
C ALA A 247 27.86 -28.40 54.51
N TYR A 248 27.53 -29.18 53.48
CA TYR A 248 26.18 -29.39 52.95
C TYR A 248 25.80 -30.87 53.07
N PRO A 249 24.71 -31.21 53.77
CA PRO A 249 24.24 -32.60 53.86
C PRO A 249 23.65 -33.10 52.53
N ALA A 250 23.58 -34.42 52.36
CA ALA A 250 22.87 -35.03 51.25
C ALA A 250 21.41 -34.57 51.20
N GLY A 251 20.88 -34.33 50.00
CA GLY A 251 19.56 -33.73 49.75
C GLY A 251 19.54 -32.19 49.77
N SER A 252 20.70 -31.53 49.87
CA SER A 252 20.79 -30.07 49.69
C SER A 252 20.40 -29.69 48.27
N THR A 253 19.57 -28.66 48.13
CA THR A 253 19.02 -28.22 46.85
C THR A 253 20.00 -27.34 46.11
N VAL A 254 19.92 -27.39 44.79
CA VAL A 254 20.84 -26.70 43.88
C VAL A 254 19.99 -25.82 42.96
N GLU A 255 20.25 -24.51 43.00
CA GLU A 255 19.66 -23.57 42.06
C GLU A 255 20.76 -23.12 41.10
N SER A 256 20.49 -23.06 39.80
CA SER A 256 21.38 -22.33 38.91
C SER A 256 21.16 -20.84 39.11
N VAL A 257 22.26 -20.10 39.07
CA VAL A 257 22.27 -18.65 39.22
C VAL A 257 22.74 -18.07 37.91
N LYS A 258 21.92 -17.19 37.33
CA LYS A 258 22.25 -16.45 36.12
C LYS A 258 22.16 -14.96 36.39
N ASP A 259 23.15 -14.22 35.91
CA ASP A 259 23.07 -12.78 35.85
C ASP A 259 21.98 -12.44 34.80
N SER A 260 21.03 -11.58 35.16
CA SER A 260 20.05 -11.03 34.20
C SER A 260 20.72 -10.25 33.05
N SER A 261 22.00 -9.90 33.20
CA SER A 261 22.84 -9.34 32.15
C SER A 261 23.48 -10.37 31.22
N ASP A 262 23.36 -11.67 31.49
CA ASP A 262 23.81 -12.73 30.55
C ASP A 262 22.77 -13.02 29.45
N ALA A 263 21.65 -12.29 29.43
CA ALA A 263 20.99 -11.99 28.17
C ALA A 263 21.82 -10.93 27.45
N ASP A 264 23.04 -11.29 27.03
CA ASP A 264 23.63 -10.62 25.88
C ASP A 264 22.57 -10.69 24.78
N SER A 265 22.12 -9.53 24.29
CA SER A 265 21.24 -9.49 23.12
C SER A 265 21.95 -10.04 21.87
N SER A 266 23.20 -10.48 22.00
CA SER A 266 24.05 -11.11 20.99
C SER A 266 24.56 -12.48 21.45
N THR A 267 24.43 -13.52 20.62
CA THR A 267 25.14 -14.81 20.77
C THR A 267 25.87 -15.15 19.48
N ALA A 268 26.46 -16.34 19.37
CA ALA A 268 27.17 -16.81 18.20
C ALA A 268 26.52 -18.08 17.61
N LEU A 269 26.66 -18.27 16.30
CA LEU A 269 26.31 -19.53 15.65
C LEU A 269 27.24 -20.66 16.12
N ALA A 270 26.67 -21.70 16.73
CA ALA A 270 27.39 -22.91 17.15
C ALA A 270 27.82 -23.76 15.93
N ALA A 271 27.11 -23.65 14.81
CA ALA A 271 27.37 -24.40 13.58
C ALA A 271 27.19 -23.53 12.32
N HIS A 272 27.80 -23.94 11.21
CA HIS A 272 27.61 -23.28 9.92
C HIS A 272 26.15 -23.34 9.49
N ALA A 273 25.60 -22.19 9.09
CA ALA A 273 24.24 -22.07 8.59
C ALA A 273 24.26 -21.85 7.08
N PHE A 274 23.73 -22.80 6.30
CA PHE A 274 23.78 -22.77 4.84
C PHE A 274 22.57 -22.06 4.21
N ALA A 275 22.82 -21.29 3.15
CA ALA A 275 21.77 -20.64 2.38
C ALA A 275 20.82 -21.66 1.71
N GLY A 276 19.52 -21.35 1.67
CA GLY A 276 18.49 -22.09 0.93
C GLY A 276 17.92 -23.34 1.61
N LEU A 277 18.29 -23.63 2.87
CA LEU A 277 17.72 -24.74 3.63
C LEU A 277 16.30 -24.42 4.12
N ASN A 278 15.38 -25.38 4.00
CA ASN A 278 14.00 -25.26 4.49
C ASN A 278 13.61 -26.49 5.35
N PRO A 279 13.19 -26.30 6.63
CA PRO A 279 13.27 -25.04 7.38
C PRO A 279 14.73 -24.65 7.65
N GLY A 280 15.01 -23.34 7.69
CA GLY A 280 16.31 -22.84 8.13
C GLY A 280 16.46 -23.12 9.62
N LEU A 281 17.48 -23.86 10.02
CA LEU A 281 17.76 -24.21 11.41
C LEU A 281 19.03 -23.49 11.87
N LEU A 282 18.97 -22.81 13.00
CA LEU A 282 20.15 -22.17 13.62
C LEU A 282 20.48 -22.84 14.95
N GLU A 283 21.69 -23.39 15.04
CA GLU A 283 22.28 -23.81 16.31
C GLU A 283 23.05 -22.64 16.90
N LEU A 284 22.73 -22.26 18.14
CA LEU A 284 23.34 -21.15 18.85
C LEU A 284 24.18 -21.66 20.02
N ASP A 285 25.25 -20.95 20.34
CA ASP A 285 26.11 -21.27 21.49
C ASP A 285 25.34 -21.11 22.83
N GLU A 286 24.43 -20.13 22.90
CA GLU A 286 23.52 -19.92 24.04
C GLU A 286 22.08 -19.69 23.55
N PRO A 287 21.10 -20.54 23.94
CA PRO A 287 19.71 -20.46 23.42
C PRO A 287 18.84 -19.40 24.12
N SER A 288 19.43 -18.40 24.77
CA SER A 288 18.71 -17.30 25.44
C SER A 288 18.08 -16.30 24.47
N LEU A 289 18.45 -16.36 23.18
CA LEU A 289 17.94 -15.50 22.12
C LEU A 289 16.70 -16.08 21.44
N GLY A 290 15.63 -15.30 21.42
CA GLY A 290 14.43 -15.57 20.62
C GLY A 290 13.21 -16.01 21.43
N THR A 291 12.16 -15.21 21.37
CA THR A 291 10.78 -15.71 21.48
C THR A 291 10.28 -16.04 20.07
N VAL A 292 9.18 -16.79 19.97
CA VAL A 292 8.42 -16.83 18.70
C VAL A 292 8.17 -15.40 18.23
N ASP A 293 8.31 -15.16 16.92
CA ASP A 293 8.23 -13.85 16.25
C ASP A 293 9.41 -12.88 16.48
N ALA A 294 10.43 -13.24 17.26
CA ALA A 294 11.62 -12.41 17.41
C ALA A 294 12.38 -12.29 16.08
N VAL A 295 12.98 -11.12 15.82
CA VAL A 295 13.84 -10.90 14.64
C VAL A 295 15.29 -10.87 15.07
N LEU A 296 16.11 -11.68 14.40
CA LEU A 296 17.54 -11.84 14.66
C LEU A 296 18.37 -11.30 13.50
N ARG A 297 19.53 -10.70 13.79
CA ARG A 297 20.56 -10.27 12.84
C ARG A 297 21.74 -11.24 12.91
N LEU A 298 22.08 -11.87 11.80
CA LEU A 298 23.18 -12.84 11.65
C LEU A 298 24.35 -12.20 10.89
N GLY A 299 25.55 -12.20 11.44
CA GLY A 299 26.79 -11.77 10.79
C GLY A 299 27.04 -10.25 10.79
N ALA A 300 28.28 -9.86 10.44
CA ALA A 300 28.72 -8.46 10.39
C ALA A 300 28.52 -7.82 8.99
N GLU A 301 28.39 -6.49 8.94
CA GLU A 301 28.30 -5.76 7.66
C GLU A 301 29.62 -5.82 6.86
N PRO A 302 29.61 -5.93 5.51
CA PRO A 302 28.47 -6.01 4.60
C PRO A 302 28.12 -7.47 4.25
N GLY A 303 27.56 -8.23 5.19
CA GLY A 303 27.11 -9.61 4.96
C GLY A 303 26.02 -10.06 5.92
N SER A 304 25.44 -9.12 6.68
CA SER A 304 24.45 -9.42 7.71
C SER A 304 23.09 -9.79 7.11
N GLU A 305 22.42 -10.77 7.70
CA GLU A 305 21.08 -11.23 7.31
C GLU A 305 20.08 -11.11 8.46
N LEU A 306 18.84 -10.73 8.18
CA LEU A 306 17.78 -10.65 9.17
C LEU A 306 16.80 -11.81 8.99
N VAL A 307 16.47 -12.50 10.09
CA VAL A 307 15.61 -13.68 10.08
C VAL A 307 14.59 -13.62 11.22
N ARG A 308 13.37 -14.13 10.99
CA ARG A 308 12.32 -14.22 12.01
C ARG A 308 12.24 -15.64 12.56
N VAL A 309 12.09 -15.74 13.88
CA VAL A 309 11.97 -17.01 14.61
C VAL A 309 10.54 -17.54 14.52
N ASP A 310 10.37 -18.69 13.86
CA ASP A 310 9.11 -19.45 13.78
C ASP A 310 8.84 -20.18 15.11
N ALA A 311 9.86 -20.90 15.60
CA ALA A 311 9.76 -21.71 16.79
C ALA A 311 11.10 -21.79 17.53
N VAL A 312 11.01 -21.79 18.86
CA VAL A 312 12.15 -21.94 19.77
C VAL A 312 12.19 -23.39 20.26
N CYS A 313 13.18 -24.15 19.77
CA CYS A 313 13.52 -25.50 20.22
C CYS A 313 14.99 -25.49 20.69
N PRO A 314 15.67 -26.62 20.98
CA PRO A 314 17.12 -26.63 21.20
C PRO A 314 17.93 -26.08 20.00
N VAL A 315 17.25 -25.81 18.88
CA VAL A 315 17.69 -25.18 17.64
C VAL A 315 16.58 -24.21 17.24
N ILE A 316 16.91 -23.03 16.72
CA ILE A 316 15.92 -22.05 16.26
C ILE A 316 15.42 -22.43 14.88
N SER A 317 14.10 -22.45 14.68
CA SER A 317 13.46 -22.59 13.37
C SER A 317 13.16 -21.20 12.79
N LEU A 318 13.44 -21.02 11.49
CA LEU A 318 13.23 -19.77 10.77
C LEU A 318 12.00 -19.83 9.86
N ASP A 319 11.27 -18.70 9.79
CA ASP A 319 10.12 -18.54 8.88
C ASP A 319 10.51 -18.58 7.39
N GLU A 320 11.70 -18.07 7.07
CA GLU A 320 12.24 -18.00 5.72
C GLU A 320 13.62 -18.67 5.63
N PRO A 321 13.98 -19.27 4.48
CA PRO A 321 15.32 -19.82 4.28
C PRO A 321 16.37 -18.71 4.23
N LEU A 322 17.57 -19.01 4.76
CA LEU A 322 18.72 -18.11 4.68
C LEU A 322 19.09 -17.81 3.22
N ARG A 323 19.40 -16.55 2.94
CA ARG A 323 19.88 -16.02 1.66
C ARG A 323 21.40 -16.12 1.59
N PHE A 324 22.08 -15.99 2.72
CA PHE A 324 23.54 -16.08 2.81
C PHE A 324 23.97 -17.26 3.67
N THR A 325 25.19 -17.73 3.41
CA THR A 325 25.82 -18.74 4.27
C THR A 325 26.60 -18.01 5.35
N HIS A 326 26.40 -18.42 6.60
CA HIS A 326 27.04 -17.81 7.77
C HIS A 326 27.98 -18.83 8.40
N ASP A 327 29.22 -18.40 8.65
CA ASP A 327 30.24 -19.24 9.28
C ASP A 327 29.92 -19.41 10.78
N THR A 328 30.46 -20.46 11.39
CA THR A 328 30.43 -20.67 12.85
C THR A 328 31.06 -19.46 13.54
N ALA A 329 30.54 -19.08 14.71
CA ALA A 329 30.89 -17.89 15.47
C ALA A 329 30.45 -16.55 14.84
N SER A 330 29.59 -16.57 13.82
CA SER A 330 28.93 -15.35 13.37
C SER A 330 28.04 -14.80 14.48
N GLU A 331 28.12 -13.49 14.71
CA GLU A 331 27.31 -12.77 15.70
C GLU A 331 25.82 -12.84 15.35
N VAL A 332 24.98 -13.10 16.35
CA VAL A 332 23.53 -13.26 16.25
C VAL A 332 22.89 -12.31 17.25
N GLU A 333 22.25 -11.23 16.81
CA GLU A 333 21.68 -10.21 17.69
C GLU A 333 20.15 -10.10 17.57
N GLN A 334 19.42 -9.97 18.68
CA GLN A 334 17.99 -9.64 18.63
C GLN A 334 17.75 -8.14 18.37
N VAL A 335 16.81 -7.85 17.48
CA VAL A 335 16.46 -6.48 17.07
C VAL A 335 14.96 -6.20 17.25
N ASP A 336 14.64 -4.96 17.60
CA ASP A 336 13.27 -4.46 17.79
C ASP A 336 12.76 -3.73 16.52
N THR A 337 11.45 -3.66 16.32
CA THR A 337 10.85 -2.86 15.25
C THR A 337 10.73 -1.39 15.64
N ALA A 338 11.43 -0.50 14.93
CA ALA A 338 11.31 0.94 15.10
C ALA A 338 10.04 1.49 14.44
N PHE A 339 9.76 1.07 13.21
CA PHE A 339 8.54 1.40 12.47
C PHE A 339 8.34 0.43 11.31
N THR A 340 7.10 0.23 10.88
CA THR A 340 6.77 -0.61 9.73
C THR A 340 6.53 0.26 8.50
N VAL A 341 7.11 -0.11 7.37
CA VAL A 341 6.82 0.48 6.07
C VAL A 341 5.83 -0.42 5.35
N HIS A 342 4.77 0.19 4.83
CA HIS A 342 3.74 -0.45 4.02
C HIS A 342 3.79 0.12 2.60
N ALA A 343 3.65 -0.72 1.58
CA ALA A 343 3.36 -0.26 0.23
C ALA A 343 2.05 0.54 0.25
N ARG A 344 1.98 1.67 -0.47
CA ARG A 344 0.81 2.55 -0.44
C ARG A 344 -0.47 1.84 -0.90
N TRP A 345 -0.35 0.92 -1.84
CA TRP A 345 -1.48 0.21 -2.43
C TRP A 345 -1.25 -1.30 -2.33
N PRO A 346 -2.32 -2.10 -2.23
CA PRO A 346 -2.18 -3.56 -2.19
C PRO A 346 -1.68 -4.08 -3.53
N GLY A 347 -1.07 -5.25 -3.52
CA GLY A 347 -0.62 -5.97 -4.72
C GLY A 347 0.83 -6.42 -4.66
N ALA A 348 1.17 -7.38 -5.53
CA ALA A 348 2.51 -7.96 -5.63
C ALA A 348 3.57 -6.95 -6.10
N TRP A 349 3.15 -5.81 -6.66
CA TRP A 349 4.04 -4.71 -7.04
C TRP A 349 4.84 -4.17 -5.85
N GLY A 350 4.28 -4.24 -4.63
CA GLY A 350 4.91 -3.74 -3.43
C GLY A 350 6.20 -4.50 -3.08
N ASP A 351 6.31 -5.77 -3.46
CA ASP A 351 7.51 -6.59 -3.21
C ASP A 351 8.72 -6.12 -4.04
N LYS A 352 8.49 -5.27 -5.04
CA LYS A 352 9.55 -4.60 -5.82
C LYS A 352 10.11 -3.36 -5.12
N LEU A 353 9.49 -2.91 -4.03
CA LEU A 353 9.97 -1.75 -3.28
C LEU A 353 11.14 -2.14 -2.40
N ARG A 354 12.17 -1.32 -2.44
CA ARG A 354 13.33 -1.40 -1.56
C ARG A 354 13.43 -0.11 -0.77
N VAL A 355 13.51 -0.24 0.54
CA VAL A 355 13.77 0.88 1.44
C VAL A 355 15.20 0.82 1.92
N THR A 356 15.88 1.97 1.91
CA THR A 356 17.25 2.11 2.41
C THR A 356 17.30 3.24 3.40
N LEU A 357 17.81 2.95 4.59
CA LEU A 357 17.95 3.90 5.67
C LEU A 357 19.42 4.33 5.79
N ARG A 358 19.64 5.64 5.91
CA ARG A 358 20.98 6.21 6.10
C ARG A 358 20.98 7.16 7.30
N PRO A 359 21.96 7.09 8.20
CA PRO A 359 22.09 8.05 9.28
C PRO A 359 22.25 9.47 8.72
N ALA A 360 21.65 10.44 9.40
CA ALA A 360 21.78 11.86 9.07
C ALA A 360 21.90 12.68 10.36
N ALA A 361 22.63 13.79 10.30
CA ALA A 361 22.71 14.75 11.40
C ALA A 361 22.47 16.15 10.84
N VAL A 362 21.46 16.83 11.37
CA VAL A 362 21.10 18.20 10.98
C VAL A 362 21.90 19.24 11.77
N ALA A 363 22.13 19.00 13.06
CA ALA A 363 22.84 19.89 13.96
C ALA A 363 24.09 19.21 14.52
N SER A 364 25.16 19.99 14.62
CA SER A 364 26.40 19.63 15.31
C SER A 364 26.89 20.86 16.07
N THR A 365 27.01 20.73 17.38
CA THR A 365 27.39 21.80 18.31
C THR A 365 28.19 21.21 19.46
N VAL A 366 28.66 22.05 20.38
CA VAL A 366 29.31 21.62 21.63
C VAL A 366 28.57 22.17 22.84
N LEU A 367 28.74 21.50 23.98
CA LEU A 367 28.29 22.01 25.29
C LEU A 367 29.12 23.24 25.68
N ARG A 368 28.44 24.34 26.03
CA ARG A 368 29.09 25.59 26.47
C ARG A 368 29.60 25.50 27.91
N GLN A 369 28.90 24.74 28.74
CA GLN A 369 29.19 24.54 30.15
C GLN A 369 29.03 23.07 30.53
N ASP A 370 29.62 22.69 31.66
CA ASP A 370 29.48 21.34 32.21
C ASP A 370 27.99 21.07 32.50
N ALA A 371 27.47 19.98 31.94
CA ALA A 371 26.12 19.51 32.21
C ALA A 371 26.21 18.45 33.32
N VAL A 372 25.72 18.76 34.52
CA VAL A 372 25.85 17.87 35.68
C VAL A 372 24.72 16.84 35.73
N SER A 373 25.01 15.70 36.34
CA SER A 373 24.02 14.63 36.58
C SER A 373 22.76 15.20 37.25
N GLY A 374 21.58 14.84 36.75
CA GLY A 374 20.29 15.35 37.22
C GLY A 374 19.79 16.62 36.53
N GLN A 375 20.59 17.29 35.68
CA GLN A 375 20.13 18.42 34.88
C GLN A 375 19.32 17.97 33.66
N GLU A 376 18.25 18.72 33.41
CA GLU A 376 17.42 18.64 32.20
C GLU A 376 17.69 19.79 31.24
N ILE A 377 18.35 20.86 31.70
CA ILE A 377 18.66 22.04 30.88
C ILE A 377 20.15 22.02 30.59
N ILE A 378 20.50 22.05 29.30
CA ILE A 378 21.87 22.18 28.81
C ILE A 378 22.02 23.48 28.02
N GLU A 379 23.23 24.02 28.00
CA GLU A 379 23.58 25.16 27.13
C GLU A 379 24.52 24.69 26.03
N VAL A 380 24.10 24.94 24.79
CA VAL A 380 24.89 24.63 23.60
C VAL A 380 25.37 25.90 22.94
N ASP A 381 26.50 25.82 22.23
CA ASP A 381 27.03 26.96 21.49
C ASP A 381 26.09 27.46 20.40
N ASN A 382 25.45 26.54 19.68
CA ASN A 382 24.44 26.85 18.67
C ASN A 382 23.28 25.87 18.74
N ALA A 383 22.05 26.38 18.92
CA ALA A 383 20.83 25.57 18.92
C ALA A 383 20.14 25.51 17.54
N LEU A 384 20.77 26.03 16.48
CA LEU A 384 20.23 25.99 15.12
C LEU A 384 20.11 24.53 14.63
N GLY A 385 18.93 24.17 14.13
CA GLY A 385 18.64 22.81 13.68
C GLY A 385 18.14 21.87 14.78
N ILE A 386 18.15 22.30 16.04
CA ILE A 386 17.56 21.55 17.16
C ILE A 386 16.10 21.99 17.34
N PHE A 387 15.19 21.03 17.42
CA PHE A 387 13.75 21.22 17.61
C PHE A 387 13.26 20.37 18.79
N PRO A 388 12.07 20.67 19.35
CA PRO A 388 11.34 19.69 20.15
C PRO A 388 11.26 18.36 19.40
N GLY A 389 11.55 17.25 20.07
CA GLY A 389 11.60 15.90 19.49
C GLY A 389 12.90 15.55 18.75
N THR A 390 13.87 16.46 18.64
CA THR A 390 15.22 16.10 18.17
C THR A 390 15.88 15.19 19.20
N VAL A 391 16.54 14.11 18.77
CA VAL A 391 17.37 13.30 19.65
C VAL A 391 18.82 13.76 19.56
N LEU A 392 19.41 14.10 20.71
CA LEU A 392 20.80 14.51 20.83
C LEU A 392 21.66 13.35 21.28
N VAL A 393 22.79 13.17 20.61
CA VAL A 393 23.85 12.25 20.96
C VAL A 393 25.03 13.07 21.47
N PHE A 394 25.51 12.71 22.66
CA PHE A 394 26.68 13.31 23.28
C PHE A 394 27.85 12.37 23.04
N SER A 395 28.93 12.86 22.44
CA SER A 395 30.09 12.04 22.06
C SER A 395 31.41 12.64 22.54
N THR A 396 32.42 11.79 22.66
CA THR A 396 33.78 12.23 22.97
C THR A 396 34.33 13.17 21.88
N PRO A 397 34.98 14.29 22.23
CA PRO A 397 35.55 15.21 21.25
C PRO A 397 36.58 14.51 20.34
N GLY A 398 36.38 14.58 19.02
CA GLY A 398 37.32 14.05 18.02
C GLY A 398 37.10 12.59 17.61
N ALA A 399 36.07 11.91 18.13
CA ALA A 399 35.68 10.58 17.69
C ALA A 399 34.75 10.65 16.46
N GLU A 400 34.86 9.68 15.54
CA GLU A 400 33.88 9.53 14.46
C GLU A 400 32.54 9.02 15.02
N PRO A 401 31.39 9.38 14.43
CA PRO A 401 30.08 8.96 14.92
C PRO A 401 29.92 7.42 14.90
N GLY A 402 29.72 6.80 16.06
CA GLY A 402 29.50 5.36 16.21
C GLY A 402 29.07 4.97 17.63
N ALA A 403 28.45 3.79 17.78
CA ALA A 403 27.87 3.32 19.05
C ALA A 403 28.88 3.31 20.22
N ASP A 404 30.16 2.99 19.95
CA ASP A 404 31.23 2.89 20.96
C ASP A 404 31.73 4.25 21.51
N THR A 405 31.13 5.36 21.07
CA THR A 405 31.56 6.73 21.42
C THR A 405 30.44 7.60 21.99
N GLU A 406 29.23 7.04 22.12
CA GLU A 406 28.05 7.72 22.66
C GLU A 406 28.09 7.74 24.20
N LEU A 407 28.33 8.91 24.78
CA LEU A 407 28.34 9.15 26.23
C LEU A 407 26.93 9.24 26.82
N ALA A 408 25.98 9.77 26.05
CA ALA A 408 24.57 9.85 26.41
C ALA A 408 23.72 10.08 25.17
N VAL A 409 22.45 9.69 25.24
CA VAL A 409 21.43 9.96 24.22
C VAL A 409 20.19 10.51 24.91
N ARG A 410 19.71 11.69 24.49
CA ARG A 410 18.54 12.35 25.12
C ARG A 410 17.63 13.03 24.09
N PRO A 411 16.30 12.83 24.15
CA PRO A 411 15.37 13.59 23.35
C PRO A 411 15.23 15.01 23.91
N VAL A 412 14.94 15.96 23.04
CA VAL A 412 14.69 17.36 23.39
C VAL A 412 13.21 17.59 23.62
N ALA A 413 12.85 18.12 24.79
CA ALA A 413 11.50 18.55 25.10
C ALA A 413 11.21 19.96 24.54
N ALA A 414 12.14 20.89 24.70
CA ALA A 414 11.98 22.27 24.24
C ALA A 414 13.32 22.96 23.97
N VAL A 415 13.32 24.04 23.18
CA VAL A 415 14.53 24.80 22.82
C VAL A 415 14.26 26.30 22.96
N GLN A 416 15.12 27.01 23.67
CA GLN A 416 15.15 28.46 23.73
C GLN A 416 16.30 28.98 22.85
N ARG A 417 15.95 29.45 21.64
CA ARG A 417 16.95 29.84 20.62
C ARG A 417 17.72 31.11 20.96
N ASP A 418 17.10 32.03 21.70
CA ASP A 418 17.71 33.32 22.04
C ASP A 418 18.85 33.18 23.05
N THR A 419 18.80 32.14 23.90
CA THR A 419 19.79 31.88 24.96
C THR A 419 20.73 30.71 24.62
N GLY A 420 20.36 29.85 23.67
CA GLY A 420 21.08 28.60 23.36
C GLY A 420 20.80 27.50 24.39
N SER A 421 19.73 27.63 25.19
CA SER A 421 19.34 26.64 26.19
C SER A 421 18.42 25.57 25.58
N VAL A 422 18.74 24.31 25.81
CA VAL A 422 17.96 23.14 25.36
C VAL A 422 17.45 22.39 26.58
N ILE A 423 16.14 22.13 26.63
CA ILE A 423 15.48 21.36 27.67
C ILE A 423 15.31 19.93 27.17
N LEU A 424 15.94 18.97 27.84
CA LEU A 424 15.88 17.55 27.58
C LEU A 424 14.59 16.96 28.17
N ALA A 425 14.06 15.91 27.55
CA ALA A 425 12.86 15.21 28.01
C ALA A 425 13.11 14.30 29.23
N GLY A 426 14.34 14.29 29.76
CA GLY A 426 14.73 13.60 30.98
C GLY A 426 16.15 13.96 31.38
N ALA A 427 16.46 13.79 32.66
CA ALA A 427 17.73 14.20 33.23
C ALA A 427 18.93 13.39 32.69
N LEU A 428 20.11 14.03 32.67
CA LEU A 428 21.38 13.36 32.36
C LEU A 428 21.79 12.42 33.50
N ALA A 429 22.22 11.20 33.16
CA ALA A 429 22.66 10.20 34.14
C ALA A 429 24.07 10.48 34.69
N GLY A 430 24.92 11.19 33.94
CA GLY A 430 26.31 11.52 34.31
C GLY A 430 26.63 13.00 34.10
N THR A 431 27.84 13.41 34.49
CA THR A 431 28.34 14.77 34.22
C THR A 431 29.10 14.77 32.91
N LEU A 432 28.71 15.66 31.98
CA LEU A 432 29.36 15.85 30.68
C LEU A 432 30.13 17.19 30.71
N PRO A 433 31.44 17.20 30.40
CA PRO A 433 32.23 18.42 30.43
C PRO A 433 31.87 19.40 29.30
N ALA A 434 32.12 20.69 29.52
CA ALA A 434 32.11 21.69 28.46
C ALA A 434 33.03 21.28 27.31
N GLY A 435 32.60 21.53 26.07
CA GLY A 435 33.29 21.09 24.86
C GLY A 435 32.92 19.67 24.39
N THR A 436 32.07 18.93 25.12
CA THR A 436 31.50 17.66 24.62
C THR A 436 30.73 17.90 23.33
N LEU A 437 30.97 17.06 22.32
CA LEU A 437 30.29 17.15 21.03
C LEU A 437 28.84 16.71 21.19
N VAL A 438 27.92 17.51 20.66
CA VAL A 438 26.48 17.25 20.66
C VAL A 438 26.00 17.25 19.22
N THR A 439 25.59 16.09 18.72
CA THR A 439 25.04 15.92 17.38
C THR A 439 23.57 15.57 17.45
N SER A 440 22.78 16.05 16.49
CA SER A 440 21.41 15.56 16.30
C SER A 440 21.40 14.25 15.52
N ARG A 441 20.34 13.49 15.72
CA ARG A 441 20.18 12.15 15.15
C ARG A 441 18.88 12.04 14.40
N GLU A 442 19.01 12.15 13.10
CA GLU A 442 17.97 11.97 12.11
C GLU A 442 18.36 10.82 11.16
N PHE A 443 17.47 10.49 10.23
CA PHE A 443 17.80 9.54 9.17
C PHE A 443 17.26 10.01 7.83
N THR A 444 17.86 9.52 6.76
CA THR A 444 17.36 9.64 5.40
C THR A 444 16.75 8.31 4.99
N LEU A 445 15.50 8.32 4.55
CA LEU A 445 14.84 7.17 3.96
C LEU A 445 14.80 7.35 2.44
N GLN A 446 15.46 6.44 1.73
CA GLN A 446 15.37 6.30 0.30
C GLN A 446 14.45 5.11 -0.03
N VAL A 447 13.52 5.32 -0.96
CA VAL A 447 12.56 4.31 -1.42
C VAL A 447 12.76 4.13 -2.92
N ASP A 448 13.18 2.95 -3.33
CA ASP A 448 13.42 2.60 -4.72
C ASP A 448 12.39 1.57 -5.18
N LEU A 449 11.70 1.85 -6.29
CA LEU A 449 10.95 0.82 -7.03
C LEU A 449 11.89 0.12 -7.99
N MET A 450 12.11 -1.18 -7.77
CA MET A 450 13.09 -1.97 -8.52
C MET A 450 12.44 -2.69 -9.70
N GLU A 451 13.09 -2.65 -10.88
CA GLU A 451 12.88 -3.59 -11.97
C GLU A 451 14.18 -4.36 -12.21
N GLY A 452 14.21 -5.61 -11.75
CA GLY A 452 15.46 -6.39 -11.69
C GLY A 452 16.45 -5.73 -10.73
N THR A 453 17.60 -5.27 -11.27
CA THR A 453 18.66 -4.63 -10.47
C THR A 453 18.66 -3.10 -10.55
N GLN A 454 17.74 -2.50 -11.32
CA GLN A 454 17.68 -1.05 -11.54
C GLN A 454 16.48 -0.43 -10.84
N ALA A 455 16.68 0.73 -10.21
CA ALA A 455 15.60 1.54 -9.68
C ALA A 455 14.96 2.35 -10.82
N THR A 456 13.66 2.15 -11.07
CA THR A 456 12.91 2.90 -12.09
C THR A 456 12.28 4.18 -11.55
N LEU A 457 11.95 4.18 -10.26
CA LEU A 457 11.49 5.35 -9.51
C LEU A 457 12.20 5.36 -8.16
N SER A 458 12.63 6.54 -7.72
CA SER A 458 13.27 6.72 -6.42
C SER A 458 12.71 7.96 -5.73
N GLU A 459 12.31 7.80 -4.47
CA GLU A 459 11.93 8.88 -3.56
C GLU A 459 12.95 8.97 -2.44
N THR A 460 13.39 10.17 -2.09
CA THR A 460 14.35 10.37 -0.99
C THR A 460 13.82 11.41 -0.02
N PHE A 461 13.71 10.98 1.25
CA PHE A 461 13.23 11.79 2.34
C PHE A 461 14.35 11.97 3.37
N ALA A 462 15.01 13.13 3.32
CA ALA A 462 16.13 13.44 4.22
C ALA A 462 15.65 13.95 5.60
N ASN A 463 16.51 13.80 6.60
CA ASN A 463 16.37 14.42 7.92
C ASN A 463 15.04 14.12 8.63
N LEU A 464 14.65 12.85 8.64
CA LEU A 464 13.45 12.34 9.30
C LEU A 464 13.69 12.04 10.78
N SER A 465 12.64 12.12 11.58
CA SER A 465 12.63 11.74 12.99
C SER A 465 11.48 10.77 13.28
N LEU A 466 11.68 9.89 14.26
CA LEU A 466 10.67 8.97 14.79
C LEU A 466 9.81 9.60 15.91
N VAL A 467 10.12 10.82 16.33
CA VAL A 467 9.41 11.49 17.43
C VAL A 467 8.32 12.40 16.88
N GLU A 468 7.08 12.22 17.35
CA GLU A 468 5.89 12.93 16.85
C GLU A 468 5.99 14.46 16.97
N THR A 469 6.62 14.96 18.04
CA THR A 469 6.79 16.40 18.28
C THR A 469 7.78 17.06 17.30
N HIS A 470 8.58 16.27 16.58
CA HIS A 470 9.55 16.77 15.62
C HIS A 470 8.87 17.29 14.35
N PRO A 471 9.26 18.46 13.79
CA PRO A 471 8.62 19.01 12.59
C PRO A 471 8.74 18.10 11.36
N ARG A 472 9.76 17.24 11.32
CA ARG A 472 10.00 16.23 10.28
C ARG A 472 9.69 14.81 10.76
N PHE A 473 8.67 14.65 11.60
CA PHE A 473 8.17 13.34 12.00
C PHE A 473 7.84 12.47 10.77
N VAL A 474 8.31 11.22 10.77
CA VAL A 474 8.26 10.33 9.60
C VAL A 474 6.85 10.12 9.05
N GLN A 475 5.84 9.88 9.89
CA GLN A 475 4.46 9.68 9.43
C GLN A 475 3.85 10.96 8.88
N LYS A 476 4.26 12.13 9.38
CA LYS A 476 3.79 13.43 8.88
C LYS A 476 4.36 13.76 7.49
N ILE A 477 5.63 13.40 7.25
CA ILE A 477 6.30 13.69 5.97
C ILE A 477 5.95 12.66 4.90
N ILE A 478 6.01 11.37 5.22
CA ILE A 478 5.79 10.29 4.25
C ILE A 478 4.31 9.96 4.09
N GLY A 479 3.56 9.99 5.20
CA GLY A 479 2.17 9.59 5.31
C GLY A 479 2.01 8.41 6.27
N GLY A 480 0.99 8.46 7.13
CA GLY A 480 0.74 7.44 8.14
C GLY A 480 -0.03 6.22 7.62
N TRP A 481 -0.02 5.15 8.42
CA TRP A 481 -0.83 3.95 8.25
C TRP A 481 -1.80 3.84 9.42
N GLU A 482 -3.10 3.69 9.13
CA GLU A 482 -4.16 3.54 10.15
C GLU A 482 -4.49 2.06 10.32
N THR A 483 -4.32 1.53 11.53
CA THR A 483 -4.65 0.13 11.87
C THR A 483 -6.10 -0.09 12.30
N VAL A 484 -6.81 0.98 12.70
CA VAL A 484 -8.22 0.92 13.11
C VAL A 484 -9.09 1.25 11.90
N ILE A 485 -9.73 0.23 11.34
CA ILE A 485 -10.73 0.38 10.28
C ILE A 485 -12.10 0.62 10.94
N PRO A 486 -12.79 1.74 10.68
CA PRO A 486 -14.17 1.95 11.14
C PRO A 486 -15.08 0.82 10.62
N PRO A 487 -16.08 0.34 11.40
CA PRO A 487 -16.97 -0.75 10.98
C PRO A 487 -17.80 -0.46 9.72
N ASP A 488 -17.93 0.82 9.35
CA ASP A 488 -18.76 1.33 8.27
C ASP A 488 -17.98 1.59 6.95
N ASP A 489 -16.65 1.44 6.94
CA ASP A 489 -15.79 1.68 5.77
C ASP A 489 -15.22 0.37 5.17
N ASP A 490 -15.29 0.29 3.84
CA ASP A 490 -14.78 -0.71 2.86
C ASP A 490 -14.22 -2.06 3.38
N PRO A 491 -14.92 -3.20 3.18
CA PRO A 491 -14.51 -4.54 3.61
C PRO A 491 -13.36 -5.18 2.81
N LEU A 492 -12.70 -4.43 1.91
CA LEU A 492 -11.75 -4.97 0.93
C LEU A 492 -10.27 -4.96 1.34
N ILE A 493 -9.91 -4.42 2.50
CA ILE A 493 -8.51 -4.39 2.97
C ILE A 493 -8.45 -4.83 4.43
N GLU A 494 -8.21 -6.11 4.68
CA GLU A 494 -7.80 -6.60 6.00
C GLU A 494 -6.38 -6.05 6.31
N GLY A 495 -6.18 -5.41 7.48
CA GLY A 495 -4.83 -5.01 7.95
C GLY A 495 -4.54 -3.51 8.08
N GLY A 496 -5.52 -2.64 7.84
CA GLY A 496 -5.40 -1.18 7.98
C GLY A 496 -5.46 -0.45 6.64
N ARG A 497 -5.42 0.89 6.66
CA ARG A 497 -5.50 1.72 5.44
C ARG A 497 -4.39 2.77 5.36
N PRO A 498 -3.91 3.09 4.15
CA PRO A 498 -3.00 4.21 3.94
C PRO A 498 -3.72 5.54 4.19
N MET A 499 -3.11 6.44 4.96
CA MET A 499 -3.62 7.81 5.04
C MET A 499 -3.43 8.54 3.70
N GLU A 500 -4.43 9.32 3.28
CA GLU A 500 -4.32 10.11 2.05
C GLU A 500 -3.25 11.21 2.19
N ALA A 501 -3.12 11.80 3.38
CA ALA A 501 -2.09 12.80 3.65
C ALA A 501 -0.68 12.17 3.71
N GLY A 502 0.27 12.76 3.01
CA GLY A 502 1.67 12.32 2.98
C GLY A 502 2.38 12.72 1.68
N GLY A 503 3.70 12.78 1.72
CA GLY A 503 4.54 13.16 0.59
C GLY A 503 4.97 11.99 -0.31
N SER A 504 4.83 10.74 0.13
CA SER A 504 5.25 9.57 -0.68
C SER A 504 4.15 9.09 -1.62
N GLU A 505 4.50 8.79 -2.86
CA GLU A 505 3.61 8.12 -3.81
C GLU A 505 3.66 6.59 -3.66
N LEU A 506 4.73 6.06 -3.07
CA LEU A 506 5.03 4.62 -3.03
C LEU A 506 4.71 3.93 -1.70
N ILE A 507 4.94 4.58 -0.56
CA ILE A 507 4.86 3.93 0.75
C ILE A 507 4.07 4.74 1.79
N ARG A 508 3.71 4.07 2.89
CA ARG A 508 3.19 4.63 4.14
C ARG A 508 3.94 4.03 5.30
N VAL A 509 3.92 4.70 6.45
CA VAL A 509 4.66 4.27 7.64
C VAL A 509 3.77 4.17 8.87
N GLN A 510 4.01 3.13 9.66
CA GLN A 510 3.38 2.90 10.95
C GLN A 510 4.44 2.97 12.04
N VAL A 511 4.33 3.93 12.95
CA VAL A 511 5.17 3.99 14.16
C VAL A 511 4.39 3.37 15.33
N PRO A 512 4.93 2.40 16.07
CA PRO A 512 4.29 1.82 17.25
C PRO A 512 3.95 2.90 18.29
N GLY A 513 2.73 2.88 18.83
CA GLY A 513 2.19 3.95 19.70
C GLY A 513 2.78 4.03 21.11
N THR A 514 3.64 3.09 21.50
CA THR A 514 4.42 3.15 22.75
C THR A 514 5.75 3.81 22.45
N THR A 515 5.98 4.98 23.07
CA THR A 515 7.28 5.65 23.20
C THR A 515 8.30 4.69 23.83
N ALA A 516 8.88 3.80 23.04
CA ALA A 516 9.93 2.90 23.48
C ALA A 516 11.23 3.35 22.82
N SER A 517 12.14 3.78 23.70
CA SER A 517 13.57 3.90 23.47
C SER A 517 14.01 4.89 22.39
N THR A 518 14.41 6.05 22.89
CA THR A 518 15.53 6.83 22.36
C THR A 518 16.49 6.00 21.53
N ALA A 519 16.36 6.17 20.22
CA ALA A 519 17.45 6.16 19.26
C ALA A 519 18.44 5.00 19.44
N ALA A 520 18.26 3.98 18.60
CA ALA A 520 19.36 3.20 18.04
C ALA A 520 19.67 3.71 16.62
N ALA A 521 20.93 3.62 16.19
CA ALA A 521 21.36 4.21 14.93
C ALA A 521 20.79 3.36 13.80
N VAL A 522 19.85 3.93 13.04
CA VAL A 522 19.33 3.29 11.83
C VAL A 522 20.40 3.40 10.75
N ALA A 523 21.38 2.50 10.77
CA ALA A 523 22.51 2.50 9.86
C ALA A 523 22.36 1.39 8.79
N GLY A 524 22.63 1.74 7.54
CA GLY A 524 22.98 0.80 6.47
C GLY A 524 21.88 -0.10 5.92
N LEU A 525 20.76 -0.26 6.61
CA LEU A 525 19.78 -1.30 6.29
C LEU A 525 19.06 -0.99 4.98
N SER A 526 19.24 -1.88 4.00
CA SER A 526 18.44 -1.93 2.79
C SER A 526 17.58 -3.18 2.81
N GLN A 527 16.26 -3.02 2.82
CA GLN A 527 15.32 -4.12 2.88
C GLN A 527 14.30 -4.01 1.76
N SER A 528 13.98 -5.15 1.15
CA SER A 528 12.83 -5.24 0.24
C SER A 528 11.56 -5.49 1.04
N LEU A 529 10.47 -4.87 0.62
CA LEU A 529 9.15 -5.21 1.15
C LEU A 529 8.75 -6.61 0.67
N GLY A 530 7.87 -7.28 1.42
CA GLY A 530 7.36 -8.60 1.08
C GLY A 530 5.92 -8.82 1.49
N GLY A 531 5.31 -9.88 0.97
CA GLY A 531 3.97 -10.33 1.33
C GLY A 531 2.83 -9.67 0.55
N GLY A 532 3.14 -8.80 -0.41
CA GLY A 532 2.17 -8.14 -1.28
C GLY A 532 1.42 -9.14 -2.16
N SER A 533 0.11 -8.96 -2.29
CA SER A 533 -0.71 -9.84 -3.13
C SER A 533 -1.95 -9.10 -3.65
N ASP A 534 -2.24 -9.28 -4.94
CA ASP A 534 -3.46 -8.75 -5.56
C ASP A 534 -4.68 -9.68 -5.37
N ASP A 535 -4.48 -10.88 -4.82
CA ASP A 535 -5.48 -11.94 -4.72
C ASP A 535 -6.23 -12.17 -6.06
N ALA A 536 -5.46 -12.29 -7.15
CA ALA A 536 -6.01 -12.40 -8.51
C ALA A 536 -6.96 -13.61 -8.69
N ALA A 537 -6.71 -14.70 -7.95
CA ALA A 537 -7.58 -15.86 -7.90
C ALA A 537 -8.93 -15.54 -7.23
N GLY A 538 -8.93 -14.72 -6.18
CA GLY A 538 -10.13 -14.25 -5.46
C GLY A 538 -10.96 -13.20 -6.20
N VAL A 539 -10.50 -12.66 -7.33
CA VAL A 539 -11.31 -11.80 -8.20
C VAL A 539 -12.37 -12.65 -8.91
N THR A 540 -13.64 -12.51 -8.54
CA THR A 540 -14.77 -13.21 -9.13
C THR A 540 -15.67 -12.25 -9.93
N ALA A 541 -16.72 -12.80 -10.55
CA ALA A 541 -17.76 -12.00 -11.18
C ALA A 541 -18.38 -10.99 -10.20
N ASP A 542 -18.60 -11.38 -8.94
CA ASP A 542 -19.17 -10.51 -7.91
C ASP A 542 -18.23 -9.33 -7.58
N THR A 543 -16.92 -9.57 -7.55
CA THR A 543 -15.92 -8.50 -7.34
C THR A 543 -15.96 -7.46 -8.47
N LEU A 544 -16.12 -7.91 -9.71
CA LEU A 544 -16.17 -7.05 -10.89
C LEU A 544 -17.50 -6.31 -11.03
N ILE A 545 -18.62 -6.99 -10.77
CA ILE A 545 -19.95 -6.35 -10.71
C ILE A 545 -19.97 -5.29 -9.61
N GLY A 546 -19.43 -5.66 -8.44
CA GLY A 546 -19.26 -4.80 -7.28
C GLY A 546 -20.55 -4.56 -6.49
N THR A 547 -20.41 -3.86 -5.37
CA THR A 547 -21.51 -3.57 -4.45
C THR A 547 -22.15 -2.23 -4.80
N ALA A 548 -23.48 -2.22 -4.93
CA ALA A 548 -24.25 -0.99 -5.03
C ALA A 548 -24.49 -0.46 -3.61
N ALA A 549 -23.90 0.69 -3.29
CA ALA A 549 -24.06 1.36 -2.00
C ALA A 549 -24.76 2.71 -2.17
N VAL A 550 -25.49 3.11 -1.12
CA VAL A 550 -26.11 4.45 -1.04
C VAL A 550 -25.02 5.51 -0.95
N ASP A 551 -24.01 5.28 -0.11
CA ASP A 551 -22.81 6.10 -0.05
C ASP A 551 -21.95 5.88 -1.30
N PRO A 552 -21.65 6.94 -2.09
CA PRO A 552 -20.73 6.87 -3.22
C PRO A 552 -19.37 6.25 -2.86
N GLY A 553 -18.84 6.48 -1.66
CA GLY A 553 -17.52 5.99 -1.22
C GLY A 553 -17.43 4.47 -1.07
N LEU A 554 -18.57 3.80 -0.88
CA LEU A 554 -18.65 2.35 -0.64
C LEU A 554 -19.03 1.55 -1.90
N ARG A 555 -19.18 2.21 -3.05
CA ARG A 555 -19.46 1.54 -4.31
C ARG A 555 -18.19 0.92 -4.86
N THR A 556 -18.28 -0.31 -5.34
CA THR A 556 -17.12 -1.06 -5.88
C THR A 556 -17.42 -1.59 -7.28
N GLY A 557 -16.40 -2.10 -7.99
CA GLY A 557 -16.55 -2.70 -9.31
C GLY A 557 -17.22 -1.78 -10.35
N ILE A 558 -18.15 -2.32 -11.14
CA ILE A 558 -18.93 -1.56 -12.13
C ILE A 558 -19.80 -0.49 -11.46
N GLN A 559 -20.33 -0.75 -10.26
CA GLN A 559 -21.17 0.21 -9.53
C GLN A 559 -20.41 1.49 -9.15
N ALA A 560 -19.09 1.42 -8.96
CA ALA A 560 -18.26 2.59 -8.70
C ALA A 560 -18.28 3.62 -9.85
N LEU A 561 -18.57 3.19 -11.09
CA LEU A 561 -18.71 4.08 -12.24
C LEU A 561 -19.91 5.03 -12.12
N GLU A 562 -20.86 4.78 -11.22
CA GLU A 562 -21.97 5.72 -10.95
C GLU A 562 -21.48 7.04 -10.37
N ASN A 563 -20.33 7.03 -9.70
CA ASN A 563 -19.73 8.22 -9.10
C ASN A 563 -19.27 9.23 -10.16
N GLU A 564 -19.10 8.80 -11.42
CA GLU A 564 -18.67 9.66 -12.50
C GLU A 564 -19.75 9.89 -13.56
N PRO A 565 -20.47 11.03 -13.53
CA PRO A 565 -21.58 11.30 -14.45
C PRO A 565 -21.13 11.61 -15.89
N THR A 566 -19.86 11.95 -16.10
CA THR A 566 -19.34 12.40 -17.40
C THR A 566 -19.04 11.26 -18.38
N LEU A 567 -19.15 10.01 -17.94
CA LEU A 567 -18.81 8.83 -18.72
C LEU A 567 -19.81 8.63 -19.87
N SER A 568 -19.29 8.39 -21.07
CA SER A 568 -20.10 8.09 -22.27
C SER A 568 -19.85 6.68 -22.80
N LEU A 569 -18.66 6.12 -22.54
CA LEU A 569 -18.25 4.80 -23.00
C LEU A 569 -17.76 3.94 -21.84
N VAL A 570 -18.07 2.64 -21.82
CA VAL A 570 -17.60 1.73 -20.77
C VAL A 570 -17.18 0.37 -21.33
N ALA A 571 -16.20 -0.28 -20.71
CA ALA A 571 -15.81 -1.66 -20.98
C ALA A 571 -15.27 -2.35 -19.73
N VAL A 572 -15.27 -3.69 -19.73
CA VAL A 572 -14.55 -4.53 -18.77
C VAL A 572 -13.61 -5.43 -19.57
N PRO A 573 -12.43 -4.92 -19.99
CA PRO A 573 -11.63 -5.57 -21.02
C PRO A 573 -11.18 -6.96 -20.63
N GLY A 574 -11.40 -7.94 -21.50
CA GLY A 574 -10.93 -9.32 -21.31
C GLY A 574 -11.84 -10.18 -20.42
N ILE A 575 -12.81 -9.57 -19.74
CA ILE A 575 -13.80 -10.31 -18.96
C ILE A 575 -15.01 -10.61 -19.83
N THR A 576 -15.23 -11.91 -20.06
CA THR A 576 -16.30 -12.42 -20.93
C THR A 576 -17.32 -13.26 -20.19
N ASP A 577 -17.28 -13.24 -18.85
CA ASP A 577 -18.35 -13.78 -18.02
C ASP A 577 -19.66 -13.06 -18.36
N VAL A 578 -20.70 -13.84 -18.63
CA VAL A 578 -21.99 -13.33 -19.11
C VAL A 578 -22.67 -12.46 -18.05
N ALA A 579 -22.57 -12.82 -16.76
CA ALA A 579 -23.18 -12.05 -15.68
C ALA A 579 -22.50 -10.68 -15.53
N VAL A 580 -21.17 -10.62 -15.62
CA VAL A 580 -20.42 -9.36 -15.57
C VAL A 580 -20.76 -8.46 -16.75
N GLN A 581 -20.77 -9.00 -17.97
CA GLN A 581 -21.11 -8.21 -19.16
C GLN A 581 -22.58 -7.75 -19.15
N GLN A 582 -23.51 -8.58 -18.66
CA GLN A 582 -24.92 -8.18 -18.48
C GLN A 582 -25.06 -7.06 -17.43
N ALA A 583 -24.30 -7.11 -16.34
CA ALA A 583 -24.27 -6.04 -15.35
C ALA A 583 -23.73 -4.73 -15.96
N LEU A 584 -22.71 -4.78 -16.82
CA LEU A 584 -22.22 -3.61 -17.55
C LEU A 584 -23.28 -3.00 -18.50
N VAL A 585 -24.06 -3.86 -19.17
CA VAL A 585 -25.17 -3.42 -20.03
C VAL A 585 -26.28 -2.78 -19.19
N ALA A 586 -26.69 -3.42 -18.11
CA ALA A 586 -27.69 -2.90 -17.18
C ALA A 586 -27.25 -1.55 -16.58
N HIS A 587 -25.97 -1.40 -16.26
CA HIS A 587 -25.38 -0.13 -15.83
C HIS A 587 -25.52 0.96 -16.90
N CYS A 588 -25.25 0.64 -18.17
CA CYS A 588 -25.44 1.59 -19.26
C CYS A 588 -26.89 2.02 -19.47
N GLU A 589 -27.84 1.09 -19.28
CA GLU A 589 -29.27 1.36 -19.35
C GLU A 589 -29.73 2.26 -18.19
N LYS A 590 -29.30 1.93 -16.96
CA LYS A 590 -29.58 2.71 -15.75
C LYS A 590 -29.06 4.15 -15.87
N MET A 591 -27.81 4.32 -16.29
CA MET A 591 -27.16 5.63 -16.37
C MET A 591 -27.52 6.45 -17.62
N ARG A 592 -28.40 5.94 -18.49
CA ARG A 592 -29.02 6.59 -19.65
C ARG A 592 -28.13 7.17 -20.75
N TYR A 593 -26.91 7.63 -20.53
CA TYR A 593 -26.07 8.28 -21.56
C TYR A 593 -24.78 7.51 -21.84
N ARG A 594 -24.73 6.24 -21.44
CA ARG A 594 -23.56 5.37 -21.59
C ARG A 594 -23.77 4.29 -22.65
N PHE A 595 -22.66 3.86 -23.23
CA PHE A 595 -22.60 2.81 -24.24
C PHE A 595 -21.47 1.83 -23.93
N ALA A 596 -21.79 0.54 -23.85
CA ALA A 596 -20.86 -0.53 -23.55
C ALA A 596 -20.22 -1.12 -24.82
N VAL A 597 -18.93 -1.43 -24.72
CA VAL A 597 -18.22 -2.27 -25.70
C VAL A 597 -17.85 -3.58 -25.04
N LEU A 598 -18.34 -4.69 -25.60
CA LEU A 598 -18.18 -6.03 -25.06
C LEU A 598 -17.23 -6.87 -25.92
N ASP A 599 -16.50 -7.75 -25.25
CA ASP A 599 -15.58 -8.71 -25.86
C ASP A 599 -16.22 -10.10 -25.97
N VAL A 600 -15.68 -10.92 -26.86
CA VAL A 600 -16.03 -12.34 -27.01
C VAL A 600 -14.95 -13.19 -26.32
N PRO A 601 -15.29 -14.36 -25.74
CA PRO A 601 -14.33 -15.24 -25.08
C PRO A 601 -13.04 -15.49 -25.87
N ALA A 602 -11.91 -15.46 -25.17
CA ALA A 602 -10.61 -15.66 -25.79
C ALA A 602 -10.53 -17.03 -26.49
N GLY A 603 -10.01 -17.04 -27.72
CA GLY A 603 -9.91 -18.26 -28.52
C GLY A 603 -11.26 -18.81 -29.04
N ALA A 604 -12.37 -18.06 -28.88
CA ALA A 604 -13.67 -18.43 -29.42
C ALA A 604 -13.60 -18.71 -30.92
N ARG A 605 -14.18 -19.83 -31.34
CA ARG A 605 -14.44 -20.10 -32.76
C ARG A 605 -15.73 -19.41 -33.19
N LEU A 606 -16.04 -19.52 -34.49
CA LEU A 606 -17.22 -18.90 -35.07
C LEU A 606 -18.52 -19.22 -34.32
N ASN A 607 -18.74 -20.48 -33.93
CA ASN A 607 -19.96 -20.88 -33.22
C ASN A 607 -19.99 -20.38 -31.77
N ASP A 608 -18.84 -20.34 -31.10
CA ASP A 608 -18.75 -19.84 -29.72
C ASP A 608 -19.03 -18.33 -29.69
N ALA A 609 -18.49 -17.58 -30.66
CA ALA A 609 -18.78 -16.16 -30.82
C ALA A 609 -20.27 -15.89 -31.09
N ARG A 610 -20.94 -16.76 -31.87
CA ARG A 610 -22.38 -16.67 -32.12
C ARG A 610 -23.20 -16.96 -30.86
N ALA A 611 -22.83 -18.02 -30.11
CA ALA A 611 -23.49 -18.37 -28.87
C ALA A 611 -23.33 -17.24 -27.84
N HIS A 612 -22.13 -16.68 -27.70
CA HIS A 612 -21.87 -15.56 -26.80
C HIS A 612 -22.72 -14.34 -27.14
N ARG A 613 -22.80 -13.98 -28.42
CA ARG A 613 -23.63 -12.85 -28.88
C ARG A 613 -25.10 -13.00 -28.49
N GLN A 614 -25.66 -14.20 -28.44
CA GLN A 614 -27.09 -14.42 -28.13
C GLN A 614 -27.48 -14.05 -26.70
N ASN A 615 -26.52 -13.90 -25.78
CA ASN A 615 -26.79 -13.58 -24.38
C ASN A 615 -27.16 -12.11 -24.12
N PHE A 616 -27.11 -11.26 -25.16
CA PHE A 616 -27.28 -9.82 -25.04
C PHE A 616 -28.33 -9.29 -26.01
N ASP A 617 -29.30 -8.53 -25.52
CA ASP A 617 -30.23 -7.77 -26.35
C ASP A 617 -30.43 -6.39 -25.73
N SER A 618 -29.66 -5.40 -26.20
CA SER A 618 -29.73 -4.03 -25.70
C SER A 618 -29.31 -3.04 -26.78
N THR A 619 -29.96 -1.88 -26.77
CA THR A 619 -29.54 -0.75 -27.59
C THR A 619 -28.27 -0.07 -27.04
N ARG A 620 -27.77 -0.49 -25.87
CA ARG A 620 -26.65 0.17 -25.16
C ARG A 620 -25.32 -0.54 -25.28
N ALA A 621 -25.21 -1.57 -26.12
CA ALA A 621 -23.99 -2.36 -26.22
C ALA A 621 -23.62 -2.70 -27.66
N ALA A 622 -22.33 -2.86 -27.93
CA ALA A 622 -21.83 -3.47 -29.16
C ALA A 622 -20.76 -4.51 -28.84
N ILE A 623 -20.77 -5.63 -29.56
CA ILE A 623 -19.85 -6.75 -29.34
C ILE A 623 -18.86 -6.85 -30.50
N TYR A 624 -17.59 -7.09 -30.19
CA TYR A 624 -16.51 -7.15 -31.17
C TYR A 624 -15.75 -8.47 -31.12
N TYR A 625 -15.42 -8.99 -32.29
CA TYR A 625 -14.70 -10.26 -32.50
C TYR A 625 -13.83 -10.17 -33.75
N PRO A 626 -12.67 -10.83 -33.86
CA PRO A 626 -11.95 -11.57 -32.83
C PRO A 626 -10.98 -10.69 -32.02
N ASP A 627 -10.24 -11.30 -31.11
CA ASP A 627 -9.16 -10.65 -30.37
C ASP A 627 -8.04 -10.17 -31.31
N ILE A 628 -7.38 -9.11 -30.86
CA ILE A 628 -6.23 -8.51 -31.54
C ILE A 628 -4.97 -9.17 -31.01
N THR A 629 -4.00 -9.44 -31.88
CA THR A 629 -2.66 -9.89 -31.43
C THR A 629 -1.69 -8.72 -31.40
N VAL A 630 -0.99 -8.56 -30.28
CA VAL A 630 0.06 -7.55 -30.05
C VAL A 630 1.38 -8.24 -29.70
N ALA A 631 2.50 -7.51 -29.74
CA ALA A 631 3.78 -8.05 -29.29
C ALA A 631 3.73 -8.33 -27.78
N ASN A 632 4.16 -9.52 -27.36
CA ASN A 632 4.26 -9.86 -25.95
C ASN A 632 5.46 -9.12 -25.33
N PRO A 633 5.27 -8.24 -24.34
CA PRO A 633 6.38 -7.53 -23.70
C PRO A 633 7.19 -8.41 -22.73
N PHE A 634 6.63 -9.53 -22.25
CA PHE A 634 7.28 -10.42 -21.28
C PHE A 634 8.12 -11.50 -21.96
N THR A 635 7.72 -11.92 -23.15
CA THR A 635 8.41 -12.96 -23.93
C THR A 635 8.79 -12.41 -25.31
N PRO A 636 10.05 -11.97 -25.50
CA PRO A 636 10.50 -11.39 -26.76
C PRO A 636 10.21 -12.29 -27.97
N GLY A 637 9.57 -11.74 -28.99
CA GLY A 637 9.21 -12.45 -30.23
C GLY A 637 7.89 -13.23 -30.16
N ALA A 638 7.30 -13.42 -28.99
CA ALA A 638 5.96 -14.00 -28.86
C ALA A 638 4.86 -12.97 -29.14
N MET A 639 3.70 -13.46 -29.56
CA MET A 639 2.48 -12.64 -29.73
C MET A 639 1.51 -12.93 -28.60
N LEU A 640 0.82 -11.90 -28.13
CA LEU A 640 -0.20 -11.98 -27.10
C LEU A 640 -1.56 -11.60 -27.68
N ALA A 641 -2.59 -12.39 -27.40
CA ALA A 641 -3.98 -12.04 -27.71
C ALA A 641 -4.54 -11.07 -26.66
N VAL A 642 -5.14 -9.98 -27.11
CA VAL A 642 -5.75 -8.95 -26.27
C VAL A 642 -7.17 -8.63 -26.76
N PRO A 643 -8.11 -8.34 -25.84
CA PRO A 643 -9.48 -8.00 -26.18
C PRO A 643 -9.57 -6.75 -27.07
N PRO A 644 -10.52 -6.72 -28.02
CA PRO A 644 -10.69 -5.57 -28.89
C PRO A 644 -11.30 -4.35 -28.19
N SER A 645 -12.01 -4.49 -27.07
CA SER A 645 -12.76 -3.41 -26.40
C SER A 645 -11.96 -2.12 -26.20
N GLY A 646 -10.74 -2.20 -25.64
CA GLY A 646 -9.90 -1.01 -25.43
C GLY A 646 -9.52 -0.29 -26.72
N HIS A 647 -9.12 -1.04 -27.74
CA HIS A 647 -8.77 -0.51 -29.06
C HIS A 647 -9.99 0.11 -29.75
N VAL A 648 -11.14 -0.56 -29.69
CA VAL A 648 -12.40 -0.10 -30.28
C VAL A 648 -12.90 1.16 -29.60
N LEU A 649 -12.80 1.27 -28.27
CA LEU A 649 -13.11 2.49 -27.54
C LEU A 649 -12.22 3.66 -27.97
N GLY A 650 -10.93 3.41 -28.20
CA GLY A 650 -10.02 4.41 -28.77
C GLY A 650 -10.44 4.82 -30.19
N VAL A 651 -10.83 3.85 -31.04
CA VAL A 651 -11.35 4.11 -32.39
C VAL A 651 -12.63 4.95 -32.33
N TYR A 652 -13.55 4.67 -31.40
CA TYR A 652 -14.75 5.48 -31.19
C TYR A 652 -14.37 6.92 -30.86
N ALA A 653 -13.49 7.12 -29.88
CA ALA A 653 -13.03 8.45 -29.46
C ALA A 653 -12.38 9.23 -30.62
N ARG A 654 -11.55 8.55 -31.42
CA ARG A 654 -10.90 9.17 -32.59
C ARG A 654 -11.89 9.50 -33.70
N THR A 655 -12.81 8.60 -34.03
CA THR A 655 -13.85 8.86 -35.04
C THR A 655 -14.72 10.04 -34.63
N ASP A 656 -15.13 10.08 -33.36
CA ASP A 656 -15.93 11.18 -32.83
C ASP A 656 -15.21 12.52 -32.92
N THR A 657 -13.94 12.57 -32.53
CA THR A 657 -13.15 13.80 -32.52
C THR A 657 -12.84 14.29 -33.94
N THR A 658 -12.60 13.37 -34.88
CA THR A 658 -12.17 13.72 -36.25
C THR A 658 -13.32 13.91 -37.23
N ARG A 659 -14.45 13.23 -37.03
CA ARG A 659 -15.57 13.15 -37.99
C ARG A 659 -16.94 13.38 -37.34
N GLY A 660 -17.03 13.42 -36.01
CA GLY A 660 -18.29 13.51 -35.28
C GLY A 660 -18.92 12.15 -35.00
N VAL A 661 -19.71 12.08 -33.92
CA VAL A 661 -20.36 10.85 -33.42
C VAL A 661 -21.32 10.19 -34.43
N HIS A 662 -21.81 10.95 -35.40
CA HIS A 662 -22.70 10.47 -36.46
C HIS A 662 -21.98 9.58 -37.49
N LYS A 663 -20.64 9.62 -37.58
CA LYS A 663 -19.87 8.73 -38.46
C LYS A 663 -19.73 7.35 -37.81
N ALA A 664 -20.14 6.30 -38.52
CA ALA A 664 -19.90 4.92 -38.10
C ALA A 664 -18.40 4.68 -37.81
N PRO A 665 -18.04 4.17 -36.61
CA PRO A 665 -16.66 3.82 -36.23
C PRO A 665 -16.24 2.47 -36.87
N ALA A 666 -16.53 2.32 -38.16
CA ALA A 666 -16.18 1.18 -38.99
C ALA A 666 -15.42 1.64 -40.22
N ASN A 667 -14.72 0.68 -40.83
CA ASN A 667 -13.69 0.91 -41.84
C ASN A 667 -12.52 1.77 -41.32
N GLU A 668 -12.28 1.76 -40.01
CA GLU A 668 -11.18 2.47 -39.36
C GLU A 668 -10.02 1.52 -39.07
N VAL A 669 -8.78 2.01 -39.22
CA VAL A 669 -7.58 1.20 -38.95
C VAL A 669 -7.37 1.05 -37.45
N VAL A 670 -7.05 -0.15 -36.99
CA VAL A 670 -6.67 -0.39 -35.59
C VAL A 670 -5.16 -0.22 -35.44
N VAL A 671 -4.76 0.84 -34.75
CA VAL A 671 -3.36 1.15 -34.46
C VAL A 671 -2.86 0.21 -33.35
N GLY A 672 -1.63 -0.28 -33.47
CA GLY A 672 -1.01 -1.21 -32.52
C GLY A 672 -1.31 -2.69 -32.77
N ALA A 673 -2.28 -3.01 -33.65
CA ALA A 673 -2.63 -4.39 -33.99
C ALA A 673 -1.60 -5.02 -34.94
N LEU A 674 -0.98 -6.13 -34.53
CA LEU A 674 -0.07 -6.92 -35.37
C LEU A 674 -0.79 -8.07 -36.11
N GLY A 675 -1.99 -8.42 -35.68
CA GLY A 675 -2.77 -9.52 -36.23
C GLY A 675 -4.10 -9.69 -35.51
N LEU A 676 -4.81 -10.77 -35.84
CA LEU A 676 -6.09 -11.18 -35.26
C LEU A 676 -5.99 -12.65 -34.91
N THR A 677 -6.64 -13.08 -33.82
CA THR A 677 -6.63 -14.50 -33.41
C THR A 677 -7.42 -15.39 -34.38
N ALA A 678 -8.39 -14.83 -35.10
CA ALA A 678 -9.11 -15.49 -36.17
C ALA A 678 -9.02 -14.69 -37.49
N ALA A 679 -8.54 -15.33 -38.55
CA ALA A 679 -8.52 -14.74 -39.89
C ALA A 679 -9.88 -14.93 -40.57
N LEU A 680 -10.78 -13.95 -40.41
CA LEU A 680 -12.12 -14.05 -40.97
C LEU A 680 -12.17 -13.73 -42.47
N THR A 681 -12.84 -14.60 -43.21
CA THR A 681 -13.17 -14.45 -44.63
C THR A 681 -14.49 -13.69 -44.81
N LYS A 682 -14.82 -13.30 -46.05
CA LYS A 682 -16.10 -12.64 -46.34
C LYS A 682 -17.29 -13.54 -45.99
N GLY A 683 -17.23 -14.82 -46.33
CA GLY A 683 -18.31 -15.77 -46.07
C GLY A 683 -18.61 -15.95 -44.58
N GLU A 684 -17.57 -15.99 -43.73
CA GLU A 684 -17.76 -16.06 -42.27
C GLU A 684 -18.38 -14.76 -41.72
N GLN A 685 -17.97 -13.60 -42.23
CA GLN A 685 -18.57 -12.33 -41.86
C GLN A 685 -20.04 -12.24 -42.28
N ASP A 686 -20.41 -12.78 -43.44
CA ASP A 686 -21.80 -12.81 -43.93
C ASP A 686 -22.73 -13.61 -42.98
N ILE A 687 -22.16 -14.50 -42.16
CA ILE A 687 -22.88 -15.25 -41.11
C ILE A 687 -22.98 -14.45 -39.80
N LEU A 688 -21.93 -13.72 -39.41
CA LEU A 688 -21.88 -13.00 -38.13
C LEU A 688 -22.58 -11.64 -38.16
N ASN A 689 -22.53 -10.94 -39.28
CA ASN A 689 -23.07 -9.60 -39.37
C ASN A 689 -24.60 -9.55 -39.16
N PRO A 690 -25.43 -10.48 -39.71
CA PRO A 690 -26.88 -10.51 -39.46
C PRO A 690 -27.29 -10.63 -37.99
N ILE A 691 -26.47 -11.28 -37.15
CA ILE A 691 -26.69 -11.38 -35.70
C ILE A 691 -26.12 -10.19 -34.92
N ASN A 692 -25.74 -9.11 -35.62
CA ASN A 692 -25.17 -7.90 -35.06
C ASN A 692 -23.90 -8.13 -34.21
N LEU A 693 -23.02 -9.01 -34.69
CA LEU A 693 -21.66 -9.17 -34.15
C LEU A 693 -20.67 -8.43 -35.06
N ASN A 694 -19.94 -7.48 -34.49
CA ASN A 694 -19.00 -6.66 -35.26
C ASN A 694 -17.67 -7.38 -35.42
N VAL A 695 -17.15 -7.41 -36.65
CA VAL A 695 -15.91 -8.11 -36.94
C VAL A 695 -14.72 -7.17 -37.11
N LEU A 696 -13.55 -7.56 -36.59
CA LEU A 696 -12.27 -7.03 -37.04
C LEU A 696 -11.77 -7.86 -38.21
N ARG A 697 -11.23 -7.18 -39.23
CA ARG A 697 -10.82 -7.79 -40.49
C ARG A 697 -9.41 -7.39 -40.87
N ASP A 698 -8.64 -8.36 -41.30
CA ASP A 698 -7.31 -8.13 -41.86
C ASP A 698 -7.40 -7.82 -43.36
N PHE A 699 -7.07 -6.58 -43.73
CA PHE A 699 -6.93 -6.14 -45.12
C PHE A 699 -5.49 -5.74 -45.46
N ARG A 700 -4.49 -6.26 -44.74
CA ARG A 700 -3.07 -5.99 -45.03
C ARG A 700 -2.66 -6.47 -46.43
N SER A 701 -3.23 -7.58 -46.91
CA SER A 701 -3.05 -8.04 -48.30
C SER A 701 -3.51 -7.03 -49.36
N ALA A 702 -4.40 -6.09 -48.99
CA ALA A 702 -4.88 -4.99 -49.82
C ALA A 702 -4.30 -3.63 -49.39
N ASN A 703 -3.21 -3.59 -48.61
CA ASN A 703 -2.56 -2.38 -48.10
C ASN A 703 -3.48 -1.44 -47.30
N ARG A 704 -4.50 -1.99 -46.64
CA ARG A 704 -5.48 -1.22 -45.87
C ARG A 704 -5.37 -1.39 -44.35
N GLY A 705 -4.48 -2.27 -43.89
CA GLY A 705 -4.28 -2.59 -42.48
C GLY A 705 -5.39 -3.47 -41.88
N ILE A 706 -5.30 -3.71 -40.58
CA ILE A 706 -6.38 -4.34 -39.80
C ILE A 706 -7.42 -3.28 -39.49
N ARG A 707 -8.71 -3.60 -39.71
CA ARG A 707 -9.80 -2.64 -39.58
C ARG A 707 -10.93 -3.16 -38.73
N VAL A 708 -11.55 -2.25 -37.98
CA VAL A 708 -12.91 -2.44 -37.46
C VAL A 708 -13.85 -2.47 -38.65
N TYR A 709 -14.58 -3.56 -38.86
CA TYR A 709 -15.38 -3.79 -40.06
C TYR A 709 -16.81 -4.22 -39.71
N GLY A 710 -17.40 -3.54 -38.73
CA GLY A 710 -18.80 -3.61 -38.31
C GLY A 710 -19.12 -2.45 -37.35
N ALA A 711 -20.37 -1.97 -37.38
CA ALA A 711 -20.87 -0.90 -36.50
C ALA A 711 -22.34 -1.14 -36.11
N ARG A 712 -22.69 -2.38 -35.79
CA ARG A 712 -24.02 -2.79 -35.35
C ARG A 712 -24.10 -2.89 -33.82
N VAL A 713 -25.26 -2.54 -33.29
CA VAL A 713 -25.59 -2.61 -31.86
C VAL A 713 -26.10 -4.01 -31.54
N ALA A 714 -25.86 -4.49 -30.33
CA ALA A 714 -26.29 -5.78 -29.84
C ALA A 714 -27.80 -5.84 -29.54
N THR A 715 -28.64 -5.36 -30.46
CA THR A 715 -30.10 -5.24 -30.29
C THR A 715 -30.87 -6.06 -31.32
N SER A 716 -32.10 -6.46 -30.97
CA SER A 716 -33.13 -6.98 -31.88
C SER A 716 -33.96 -5.87 -32.54
N ASP A 717 -33.90 -4.64 -32.02
CA ASP A 717 -34.64 -3.49 -32.52
C ASP A 717 -34.02 -2.94 -33.83
N PRO A 718 -34.76 -2.97 -34.96
CA PRO A 718 -34.26 -2.47 -36.23
C PRO A 718 -34.03 -0.95 -36.26
N GLU A 719 -34.68 -0.15 -35.40
CA GLU A 719 -34.52 1.30 -35.37
C GLU A 719 -33.13 1.70 -34.86
N PHE A 720 -32.64 0.99 -33.85
CA PHE A 720 -31.34 1.24 -33.21
C PHE A 720 -30.22 0.32 -33.69
N ARG A 721 -30.32 -0.17 -34.93
CA ARG A 721 -29.38 -1.16 -35.49
C ARG A 721 -27.91 -0.71 -35.47
N TYR A 722 -27.64 0.59 -35.63
CA TYR A 722 -26.30 1.12 -35.88
C TYR A 722 -25.72 1.89 -34.70
N VAL A 723 -24.44 1.65 -34.41
CA VAL A 723 -23.70 2.26 -33.29
C VAL A 723 -23.70 3.77 -33.39
N ASN A 724 -23.39 4.35 -34.56
CA ASN A 724 -23.35 5.79 -34.75
C ASN A 724 -24.72 6.45 -34.60
N VAL A 725 -25.79 5.78 -35.04
CA VAL A 725 -27.16 6.28 -34.90
C VAL A 725 -27.53 6.32 -33.42
N ARG A 726 -27.31 5.23 -32.68
CA ARG A 726 -27.61 5.21 -31.25
C ARG A 726 -26.75 6.21 -30.48
N ARG A 727 -25.44 6.24 -30.70
CA ARG A 727 -24.53 7.17 -30.00
C ARG A 727 -24.85 8.63 -30.31
N LEU A 728 -25.27 8.96 -31.53
CA LEU A 728 -25.74 10.30 -31.87
C LEU A 728 -26.98 10.69 -31.06
N LEU A 729 -27.95 9.78 -30.90
CA LEU A 729 -29.14 10.05 -30.10
C LEU A 729 -28.79 10.23 -28.62
N LEU A 730 -27.93 9.39 -28.06
CA LEU A 730 -27.43 9.56 -26.69
C LEU A 730 -26.76 10.93 -26.48
N PHE A 731 -25.94 11.34 -27.45
CA PHE A 731 -25.30 12.65 -27.44
C PHE A 731 -26.31 13.81 -27.46
N ILE A 732 -27.34 13.73 -28.32
CA ILE A 732 -28.40 14.74 -28.40
C ILE A 732 -29.20 14.78 -27.11
N GLU A 733 -29.64 13.63 -26.61
CA GLU A 733 -30.41 13.50 -25.36
C GLU A 733 -29.64 14.09 -24.17
N GLN A 734 -28.36 13.73 -24.00
CA GLN A 734 -27.53 14.23 -22.90
C GLN A 734 -27.27 15.74 -23.00
N SER A 735 -27.02 16.24 -24.21
CA SER A 735 -26.79 17.68 -24.44
C SER A 735 -28.04 18.50 -24.13
N LEU A 736 -29.22 18.02 -24.54
CA LEU A 736 -30.50 18.65 -24.25
C LEU A 736 -30.81 18.59 -22.74
N ASP A 737 -30.62 17.45 -22.10
CA ASP A 737 -30.84 17.29 -20.66
C ASP A 737 -30.00 18.28 -19.84
N THR A 738 -28.69 18.33 -20.10
CA THR A 738 -27.77 19.24 -19.42
C THR A 738 -28.05 20.70 -19.77
N GLY A 739 -28.30 20.99 -21.05
CA GLY A 739 -28.47 22.35 -21.58
C GLY A 739 -29.80 23.00 -21.25
N LEU A 740 -30.82 22.23 -20.88
CA LEU A 740 -32.15 22.73 -20.50
C LEU A 740 -32.38 22.77 -18.98
N GLN A 741 -31.39 22.39 -18.15
CA GLN A 741 -31.52 22.42 -16.68
C GLN A 741 -31.90 23.81 -16.13
N TRP A 742 -31.51 24.89 -16.80
CA TRP A 742 -31.85 26.26 -16.39
C TRP A 742 -33.36 26.54 -16.45
N ALA A 743 -34.15 25.75 -17.20
CA ALA A 743 -35.59 25.94 -17.32
C ALA A 743 -36.36 25.40 -16.09
N VAL A 744 -35.71 24.61 -15.24
CA VAL A 744 -36.31 24.06 -14.02
C VAL A 744 -36.54 25.19 -13.01
N PHE A 745 -37.73 25.23 -12.42
CA PHE A 745 -38.22 26.28 -11.50
C PHE A 745 -38.42 27.68 -12.10
N GLU A 746 -38.33 27.83 -13.41
CA GLU A 746 -38.78 29.04 -14.09
C GLU A 746 -40.31 29.10 -14.16
N PRO A 747 -40.93 30.30 -14.26
CA PRO A 747 -42.37 30.42 -14.47
C PRO A 747 -42.84 29.62 -15.70
N ASN A 748 -43.76 28.68 -15.52
CA ASN A 748 -44.26 27.82 -16.61
C ASN A 748 -45.22 28.59 -17.54
N ASP A 749 -44.66 29.46 -18.39
CA ASP A 749 -45.39 30.34 -19.29
C ASP A 749 -44.86 30.30 -20.74
N THR A 750 -45.56 30.98 -21.65
CA THR A 750 -45.20 31.02 -23.07
C THR A 750 -43.79 31.59 -23.34
N PRO A 751 -43.32 32.66 -22.65
CA PRO A 751 -41.93 33.10 -22.70
C PRO A 751 -40.90 32.00 -22.42
N LEU A 752 -41.09 31.21 -21.35
CA LEU A 752 -40.22 30.07 -21.05
C LEU A 752 -40.24 29.06 -22.21
N TRP A 753 -41.43 28.71 -22.69
CA TRP A 753 -41.58 27.73 -23.77
C TRP A 753 -40.84 28.15 -25.05
N ASN A 754 -40.96 29.43 -25.43
CA ASN A 754 -40.28 29.99 -26.58
C ASN A 754 -38.74 29.96 -26.41
N SER A 755 -38.26 30.26 -25.20
CA SER A 755 -36.83 30.23 -24.89
C SER A 755 -36.27 28.80 -24.98
N VAL A 756 -36.97 27.82 -24.39
CA VAL A 756 -36.62 26.40 -24.51
C VAL A 756 -36.62 25.94 -25.97
N LYS A 757 -37.66 26.30 -26.73
CA LYS A 757 -37.75 25.98 -28.17
C LYS A 757 -36.58 26.55 -28.94
N GLN A 758 -36.22 27.82 -28.69
CA GLN A 758 -35.13 28.51 -29.37
C GLN A 758 -33.77 27.88 -29.06
N SER A 759 -33.49 27.58 -27.79
CA SER A 759 -32.26 26.90 -27.37
C SER A 759 -32.13 25.50 -28.01
N ALA A 760 -33.18 24.68 -27.94
CA ALA A 760 -33.18 23.34 -28.55
C ALA A 760 -33.04 23.41 -30.08
N THR A 761 -33.75 24.32 -30.74
CA THR A 761 -33.67 24.52 -32.19
C THR A 761 -32.27 24.97 -32.62
N GLY A 762 -31.65 25.91 -31.88
CA GLY A 762 -30.30 26.39 -32.19
C GLY A 762 -29.24 25.30 -32.06
N PHE A 763 -29.37 24.44 -31.05
CA PHE A 763 -28.52 23.27 -30.89
C PHE A 763 -28.68 22.27 -32.05
N LEU A 764 -29.91 21.85 -32.34
CA LEU A 764 -30.18 20.88 -33.40
C LEU A 764 -29.82 21.41 -34.79
N ASP A 765 -29.92 22.73 -35.03
CA ASP A 765 -29.42 23.36 -36.25
C ASP A 765 -27.89 23.22 -36.37
N THR A 766 -27.16 23.38 -35.26
CA THR A 766 -25.71 23.15 -35.24
C THR A 766 -25.39 21.68 -35.55
N VAL A 767 -26.14 20.74 -34.98
CA VAL A 767 -26.00 19.30 -35.24
C VAL A 767 -26.32 18.98 -36.71
N TRP A 768 -27.39 19.54 -37.28
CA TRP A 768 -27.73 19.35 -38.70
C TRP A 768 -26.65 19.91 -39.64
N ARG A 769 -26.17 21.14 -39.39
CA ARG A 769 -25.09 21.75 -40.18
C ARG A 769 -23.78 20.98 -40.14
N SER A 770 -23.54 20.20 -39.09
CA SER A 770 -22.38 19.30 -39.01
C SER A 770 -22.50 18.07 -39.93
N GLY A 771 -23.66 17.85 -40.56
CA GLY A 771 -23.95 16.69 -41.41
C GLY A 771 -24.45 15.46 -40.64
N ALA A 772 -24.78 15.61 -39.35
CA ALA A 772 -25.23 14.50 -38.50
C ALA A 772 -26.69 14.10 -38.75
N LEU A 773 -27.53 15.04 -39.20
CA LEU A 773 -28.94 14.81 -39.51
C LEU A 773 -29.17 14.86 -41.03
N GLU A 774 -30.05 14.00 -41.52
CA GLU A 774 -30.46 13.92 -42.92
C GLU A 774 -31.46 15.03 -43.26
N GLY A 775 -31.52 15.46 -44.52
CA GLY A 775 -32.51 16.43 -45.00
C GLY A 775 -31.87 17.66 -45.62
N THR A 776 -32.52 18.21 -46.64
CA THR A 776 -32.07 19.43 -47.34
C THR A 776 -32.56 20.70 -46.66
N LYS A 777 -33.55 20.58 -45.78
CA LYS A 777 -34.15 21.66 -44.98
C LYS A 777 -34.22 21.24 -43.51
N GLN A 778 -34.16 22.22 -42.62
CA GLN A 778 -34.28 22.00 -41.17
C GLN A 778 -35.52 21.16 -40.80
N SER A 779 -36.68 21.47 -41.38
CA SER A 779 -37.94 20.76 -41.10
C SER A 779 -37.98 19.30 -41.56
N GLU A 780 -37.08 18.89 -42.46
CA GLU A 780 -36.90 17.48 -42.86
C GLU A 780 -35.95 16.77 -41.88
N ALA A 781 -35.03 17.51 -41.26
CA ALA A 781 -33.99 16.98 -40.39
C ALA A 781 -34.42 16.83 -38.94
N PHE A 782 -35.16 17.81 -38.41
CA PHE A 782 -35.67 17.76 -37.04
C PHE A 782 -36.89 18.66 -36.84
N PHE A 783 -37.61 18.43 -35.76
CA PHE A 783 -38.66 19.32 -35.26
C PHE A 783 -38.57 19.46 -33.74
N VAL A 784 -39.03 20.61 -33.24
CA VAL A 784 -39.16 20.90 -31.81
C VAL A 784 -40.55 21.46 -31.56
N ASN A 785 -41.40 20.67 -30.93
CA ASN A 785 -42.77 21.05 -30.57
C ASN A 785 -42.83 21.31 -29.07
N ILE A 786 -43.42 22.45 -28.71
CA ILE A 786 -43.72 22.84 -27.34
C ILE A 786 -44.86 23.86 -27.37
N GLY A 787 -45.87 23.65 -26.54
CA GLY A 787 -46.93 24.64 -26.33
C GLY A 787 -48.23 24.06 -25.78
N TYR A 788 -49.08 24.96 -25.28
CA TYR A 788 -50.44 24.65 -24.86
C TYR A 788 -51.28 24.15 -26.03
N ASN A 789 -52.01 23.04 -25.82
CA ASN A 789 -52.83 22.38 -26.82
C ASN A 789 -52.04 21.84 -28.04
N LEU A 790 -50.71 21.74 -27.91
CA LEU A 790 -49.81 21.10 -28.88
C LEU A 790 -49.11 19.90 -28.25
N THR A 791 -48.33 20.14 -27.18
CA THR A 791 -47.63 19.09 -26.41
C THR A 791 -48.13 18.97 -24.97
N MET A 792 -48.77 20.01 -24.45
CA MET A 792 -49.22 20.10 -23.04
C MET A 792 -50.72 20.42 -22.96
N THR A 793 -51.40 19.81 -22.00
CA THR A 793 -52.77 20.16 -21.59
C THR A 793 -52.75 21.15 -20.42
N GLN A 794 -53.91 21.75 -20.09
CA GLN A 794 -54.00 22.64 -18.91
C GLN A 794 -53.63 21.89 -17.62
N ALA A 795 -54.05 20.63 -17.50
CA ALA A 795 -53.72 19.79 -16.35
C ALA A 795 -52.20 19.56 -16.22
N ASP A 796 -51.47 19.41 -17.34
CA ASP A 796 -50.01 19.28 -17.32
C ASP A 796 -49.36 20.56 -16.78
N ILE A 797 -49.82 21.72 -17.25
CA ILE A 797 -49.31 23.03 -16.82
C ILE A 797 -49.60 23.25 -15.32
N ASP A 798 -50.82 22.93 -14.87
CA ASP A 798 -51.23 23.07 -13.47
C ASP A 798 -50.43 22.13 -12.54
N ASN A 799 -50.00 20.98 -13.06
CA ASN A 799 -49.09 20.05 -12.37
C ASN A 799 -47.61 20.44 -12.49
N GLY A 800 -47.30 21.58 -13.13
CA GLY A 800 -45.93 22.07 -13.31
C GLY A 800 -45.11 21.30 -14.35
N LEU A 801 -45.76 20.51 -15.22
CA LEU A 801 -45.09 19.77 -16.29
C LEU A 801 -44.86 20.69 -17.49
N LEU A 802 -43.66 20.58 -18.07
CA LEU A 802 -43.30 21.17 -19.35
C LEU A 802 -42.85 20.04 -20.28
N VAL A 803 -43.61 19.80 -21.36
CA VAL A 803 -43.37 18.70 -22.29
C VAL A 803 -42.88 19.25 -23.63
N VAL A 804 -41.67 18.85 -24.00
CA VAL A 804 -41.05 19.15 -25.31
C VAL A 804 -40.98 17.87 -26.12
N GLU A 805 -41.55 17.88 -27.32
CA GLU A 805 -41.45 16.77 -28.25
C GLU A 805 -40.43 17.12 -29.33
N ILE A 806 -39.39 16.29 -29.45
CA ILE A 806 -38.29 16.47 -30.39
C ILE A 806 -38.17 15.22 -31.24
N GLY A 807 -38.23 15.39 -32.56
CA GLY A 807 -37.88 14.35 -33.52
C GLY A 807 -36.66 14.75 -34.32
N VAL A 808 -35.78 13.78 -34.60
CA VAL A 808 -34.57 13.97 -35.41
C VAL A 808 -34.46 12.84 -36.44
N ALA A 809 -33.83 13.13 -37.58
CA ALA A 809 -33.55 12.17 -38.64
C ALA A 809 -32.04 11.91 -38.76
N PRO A 810 -31.47 10.90 -38.06
CA PRO A 810 -30.04 10.58 -38.13
C PRO A 810 -29.62 10.09 -39.51
N VAL A 811 -28.43 10.48 -39.96
CA VAL A 811 -27.82 9.91 -41.17
C VAL A 811 -27.46 8.43 -40.94
N LYS A 812 -28.03 7.54 -41.76
CA LYS A 812 -27.72 6.10 -41.71
C LYS A 812 -26.46 5.76 -42.53
N PRO A 813 -25.60 4.85 -42.07
CA PRO A 813 -24.38 4.48 -42.79
C PRO A 813 -24.67 3.62 -44.03
N ALA A 814 -23.90 3.82 -45.10
CA ALA A 814 -23.91 2.96 -46.28
C ALA A 814 -23.08 1.68 -46.02
N GLU A 815 -23.72 0.62 -45.55
CA GLU A 815 -23.07 -0.66 -45.25
C GLU A 815 -22.82 -1.52 -46.50
N PHE A 816 -23.72 -1.43 -47.50
CA PHE A 816 -23.64 -2.21 -48.74
C PHE A 816 -23.57 -1.28 -49.95
N VAL A 817 -22.57 -1.49 -50.81
CA VAL A 817 -22.48 -0.83 -52.12
C VAL A 817 -22.69 -1.90 -53.19
N ILE A 818 -23.83 -1.83 -53.88
CA ILE A 818 -24.18 -2.78 -54.95
C ILE A 818 -23.94 -2.11 -56.30
N VAL A 819 -22.88 -2.52 -57.00
CA VAL A 819 -22.61 -2.09 -58.38
C VAL A 819 -23.31 -3.05 -59.34
N ARG A 820 -24.36 -2.58 -60.02
CA ARG A 820 -25.07 -3.33 -61.06
C ARG A 820 -24.49 -2.95 -62.42
N ILE A 821 -23.89 -3.91 -63.12
CA ILE A 821 -23.35 -3.72 -64.47
C ILE A 821 -24.27 -4.43 -65.46
N SER A 822 -24.89 -3.68 -66.38
CA SER A 822 -25.64 -4.23 -67.51
C SER A 822 -24.89 -3.99 -68.81
N GLN A 823 -24.85 -5.00 -69.69
CA GLN A 823 -24.34 -4.81 -71.04
C GLN A 823 -25.35 -3.99 -71.86
N LYS A 824 -24.93 -2.84 -72.36
CA LYS A 824 -25.78 -1.98 -73.20
C LYS A 824 -25.81 -2.52 -74.64
N THR A 825 -26.98 -2.98 -75.10
CA THR A 825 -27.24 -3.19 -76.54
C THR A 825 -27.72 -1.86 -77.16
N ARG A 826 -27.51 -1.70 -78.48
CA ARG A 826 -27.71 -0.43 -79.21
C ARG A 826 -29.12 0.16 -79.11
N GLU A 827 -30.11 -0.64 -78.71
CA GLU A 827 -31.54 -0.26 -78.60
C GLU A 827 -32.02 -0.05 -77.16
N ALA A 828 -31.18 -0.25 -76.14
CA ALA A 828 -31.58 -0.01 -74.75
C ALA A 828 -31.59 1.50 -74.44
N THR A 829 -32.78 2.09 -74.31
CA THR A 829 -32.97 3.45 -73.76
C THR A 829 -32.78 3.42 -72.24
N ALA A 830 -32.22 4.52 -71.72
CA ALA A 830 -31.69 4.67 -70.35
C ALA A 830 -32.74 4.51 -69.24
#